data_AF-A0A2V6D9I6-F1
#
_entry.id   AF-A0A2V6D9I6-F1
#
_cell.length_a   1.000
_cell.length_b   1.000
_cell.length_c   1.000
_cell.angle_alpha   90.00
_cell.angle_beta   90.00
_cell.angle_gamma   90.00
#
_symmetry.space_group_name_H-M   'P 1'
#
loop_
_entity.id
_entity.type
_entity.pdbx_description
1 polymer ?
#
loop_
_entity_poly.entity_id
_entity_poly.type
_entity_poly.pdbx_seq_one_letter_code
_entity_poly.pdbx_strand_id
1 'polypeptide(L)'
;MSPGCRITEQSHSGRAPPVRFSTIRWLGSILATAAIYFIAGKLALLLAVSPGYATAVWPAAGLALGCLLLFGDRAWPGVIIGSFLVNFWTSLDTATLGGIVKSVAMPLCIGGGAALQAYAGAFLVRWFVGIPTALATEKAVVRFSLVSTASCVIAATIGVTVLWTAGVIHSADYLTNWVTWYVGDAIGTLIFAPLVLIWSQGAGDWRRKLSVTIPMTFTLAVVVALFFETNRWEQGRVRMEFDQRVESLTQKLQSDFDSYLDVLKSVQNFFASSPSVSQESFHSFVARDIADHPGIQSLSWDARVRKAKVPVFIETARHDGLINFHLTERDAQLKLIPAAPRDEYIVIRYVEPIFGNEKALGFDIASDPIRREASEWSRDTGEARATKQTKLIYENGTVPAFAVYMPIYTNGLSHDTVEEREHGLEGYVASVFRTGDVIAQSLRGINQKGLQLRVLDDSATSTQQTLFQNSIEHAKPSALQRKTSVETAGRKWSLECSLSSEYLLAHRSWQSWSVLAVGLLFTGLLGAFLLVVTGHRQRDEVLVAERAQELVAANAMLHREIAERSVAESGLRISEAKLRSVTHSIGDAIVSADDSGNIVFWNPGAAAIFGYTETEALGKPLTTIIPQRYYGLHRDTIARLKAAGETRGVVKTVELEGLRKDGAEFPVEMTLSSWKTNQGQFYTGILRDIRRRKQAEDALRFSESRLSEAQRVAHVGSWEWDVATRQVFWSEEQYRLFGFGPDEFLPSYERFMASVHQEDRKRARKWLRKLAAGNETTSIEMRIILPNGEIRLLHTLGRTVLDNTGKIVRIVGTSQDITERSKADQKFKALLESAPDAIIIVKYDGSIMLVNSQAEKIFGYQREELLGKDIEILVPERFRGKHPGHRTDFFKNPHARAMGAGFDLAGKRKDGKEFPLEIRLSPLETDEGTLAMAAIRDTTDRKLVERELNEAKEEAERANRA
;
A
#
# COMPACT_ATOMS: atom_id res chain seq x y z
N MET A 1 71.55 26.43 31.87
CA MET A 1 71.64 27.44 30.80
C MET A 1 70.25 28.04 30.61
N SER A 2 70.02 29.23 31.16
CA SER A 2 68.89 30.12 30.85
C SER A 2 69.29 31.04 29.67
N PRO A 3 68.46 31.94 29.08
CA PRO A 3 67.11 32.45 29.43
C PRO A 3 66.17 32.46 28.17
N GLY A 4 64.97 33.06 28.06
CA GLY A 4 64.17 33.97 28.88
C GLY A 4 62.98 34.52 28.06
N CYS A 5 61.97 34.95 28.81
CA CYS A 5 60.71 35.60 28.46
C CYS A 5 60.82 36.91 27.65
N ARG A 6 59.82 37.23 26.81
CA ARG A 6 59.28 38.60 26.67
C ARG A 6 57.85 38.64 26.10
N ILE A 7 57.01 39.36 26.82
CA ILE A 7 55.65 39.81 26.55
C ILE A 7 55.70 41.03 25.63
N THR A 8 54.74 41.18 24.71
CA THR A 8 54.23 42.49 24.27
C THR A 8 52.75 42.37 23.87
N GLU A 9 51.89 43.07 24.63
CA GLU A 9 50.59 43.56 24.18
C GLU A 9 50.76 44.56 23.04
N GLN A 10 49.83 44.59 22.08
CA GLN A 10 49.25 45.83 21.55
C GLN A 10 48.01 45.55 20.67
N SER A 11 46.90 46.17 21.06
CA SER A 11 45.71 46.39 20.24
C SER A 11 46.01 47.37 19.09
N HIS A 12 45.54 47.10 17.87
CA HIS A 12 44.74 48.04 17.07
C HIS A 12 44.27 47.43 15.74
N SER A 13 42.96 47.53 15.53
CA SER A 13 42.20 47.61 14.27
C SER A 13 42.96 47.51 12.93
N GLY A 14 42.64 46.47 12.16
CA GLY A 14 42.82 46.43 10.71
C GLY A 14 41.74 45.56 10.07
N ARG A 15 40.67 46.18 9.57
CA ARG A 15 39.66 45.51 8.71
C ARG A 15 40.38 44.93 7.48
N ALA A 16 40.44 43.61 7.38
CA ALA A 16 40.72 42.91 6.12
C ALA A 16 39.50 43.04 5.17
N PRO A 17 39.69 43.09 3.85
CA PRO A 17 38.64 43.47 2.89
C PRO A 17 37.55 42.39 2.74
N PRO A 18 36.33 42.74 2.27
CA PRO A 18 35.23 41.81 2.15
C PRO A 18 35.47 40.83 0.98
N VAL A 19 35.32 39.55 1.29
CA VAL A 19 35.54 38.41 0.41
C VAL A 19 34.53 38.39 -0.75
N ARG A 20 34.93 38.87 -1.94
CA ARG A 20 34.19 38.74 -3.23
C ARG A 20 33.86 37.28 -3.60
N PHE A 21 34.55 36.29 -3.04
CA PHE A 21 34.31 34.86 -3.26
C PHE A 21 33.02 34.30 -2.63
N SER A 22 32.34 35.07 -1.76
CA SER A 22 31.09 34.62 -1.11
C SER A 22 29.85 34.76 -2.00
N THR A 23 29.78 35.80 -2.83
CA THR A 23 28.60 36.10 -3.67
C THR A 23 28.43 35.11 -4.82
N ILE A 24 29.52 34.66 -5.45
CA ILE A 24 29.47 33.71 -6.57
C ILE A 24 29.00 32.32 -6.08
N ARG A 25 29.53 31.84 -4.95
CA ARG A 25 29.07 30.58 -4.34
C ARG A 25 27.61 30.64 -3.91
N TRP A 26 27.19 31.79 -3.41
CA TRP A 26 25.79 32.03 -3.04
C TRP A 26 24.86 32.01 -4.27
N LEU A 27 25.16 32.78 -5.31
CA LEU A 27 24.41 32.75 -6.57
C LEU A 27 24.37 31.36 -7.20
N GLY A 28 25.50 30.64 -7.16
CA GLY A 28 25.59 29.25 -7.61
C GLY A 28 24.65 28.33 -6.84
N SER A 29 24.52 28.48 -5.52
CA SER A 29 23.58 27.67 -4.71
C SER A 29 22.12 27.94 -5.04
N ILE A 30 21.76 29.19 -5.34
CA ILE A 30 20.40 29.58 -5.78
C ILE A 30 20.09 28.93 -7.13
N LEU A 31 20.99 29.06 -8.10
CA LEU A 31 20.81 28.50 -9.44
C LEU A 31 20.72 26.97 -9.41
N ALA A 32 21.58 26.31 -8.62
CA ALA A 32 21.53 24.86 -8.44
C ALA A 32 20.20 24.41 -7.81
N THR A 33 19.75 25.10 -6.75
CA THR A 33 18.47 24.79 -6.09
C THR A 33 17.28 25.00 -7.04
N ALA A 34 17.30 26.07 -7.84
CA ALA A 34 16.27 26.33 -8.85
C ALA A 34 16.24 25.25 -9.94
N ALA A 35 17.40 24.85 -10.46
CA ALA A 35 17.49 23.80 -11.48
C ALA A 35 17.02 22.44 -10.93
N ILE A 36 17.46 22.06 -9.73
CA ILE A 36 17.06 20.81 -9.08
C ILE A 36 15.54 20.79 -8.87
N TYR A 37 14.97 21.86 -8.32
CA TYR A 37 13.53 21.96 -8.09
C TYR A 37 12.76 21.87 -9.41
N PHE A 38 13.20 22.61 -10.43
CA PHE A 38 12.54 22.65 -11.74
C PHE A 38 12.53 21.28 -12.42
N ILE A 39 13.68 20.60 -12.50
CA ILE A 39 13.80 19.29 -13.13
C ILE A 39 12.95 18.27 -12.36
N ALA A 40 13.06 18.24 -11.04
CA ALA A 40 12.30 17.32 -10.20
C ALA A 40 10.79 17.58 -10.30
N GLY A 41 10.35 18.84 -10.32
CA GLY A 41 8.95 19.21 -10.48
C GLY A 41 8.40 18.84 -11.85
N LYS A 42 9.17 19.03 -12.93
CA LYS A 42 8.76 18.59 -14.29
C LYS A 42 8.64 17.08 -14.40
N LEU A 43 9.58 16.32 -13.82
CA LEU A 43 9.48 14.87 -13.77
C LEU A 43 8.27 14.41 -12.93
N ALA A 44 7.99 15.08 -11.82
CA ALA A 44 6.83 14.79 -10.99
C ALA A 44 5.52 15.01 -11.75
N LEU A 45 5.42 16.06 -12.56
CA LEU A 45 4.24 16.33 -13.39
C LEU A 45 3.97 15.24 -14.44
N LEU A 46 4.96 14.43 -14.84
CA LEU A 46 4.71 13.25 -15.68
C LEU A 46 3.96 12.14 -14.92
N LEU A 47 4.02 12.16 -13.59
CA LEU A 47 3.27 11.28 -12.70
C LEU A 47 1.95 11.91 -12.23
N ALA A 48 1.62 13.12 -12.71
CA ALA A 48 0.35 13.76 -12.42
C ALA A 48 -0.78 12.99 -13.11
N VAL A 49 -1.81 12.62 -12.37
CA VAL A 49 -3.05 12.14 -12.98
C VAL A 49 -3.87 13.40 -13.35
N SER A 50 -4.25 13.53 -14.62
CA SER A 50 -5.09 14.65 -15.11
C SER A 50 -6.51 14.61 -14.50
N PRO A 51 -7.14 15.75 -14.13
CA PRO A 51 -6.71 17.15 -14.33
C PRO A 51 -6.22 17.82 -13.03
N GLY A 52 -5.40 17.13 -12.24
CA GLY A 52 -4.90 17.66 -10.96
C GLY A 52 -3.58 18.42 -11.11
N TYR A 53 -3.48 19.60 -10.49
CA TYR A 53 -2.21 20.33 -10.28
C TYR A 53 -1.29 19.64 -9.26
N ALA A 54 -1.80 18.65 -8.53
CA ALA A 54 -1.10 17.92 -7.49
C ALA A 54 -0.77 16.49 -7.95
N THR A 55 0.45 16.07 -7.66
CA THR A 55 0.96 14.72 -7.95
C THR A 55 1.05 13.94 -6.64
N ALA A 56 0.96 12.61 -6.70
CA ALA A 56 1.06 11.80 -5.49
C ALA A 56 2.49 11.74 -4.91
N VAL A 57 3.51 12.19 -5.66
CA VAL A 57 4.89 12.42 -5.18
C VAL A 57 5.35 13.77 -5.70
N TRP A 58 5.86 14.61 -4.80
CA TRP A 58 6.55 15.83 -5.20
C TRP A 58 8.02 15.79 -4.75
N PRO A 59 8.93 15.16 -5.52
CA PRO A 59 10.35 15.05 -5.18
C PRO A 59 11.01 16.41 -4.97
N ALA A 60 10.53 17.43 -5.67
CA ALA A 60 11.03 18.79 -5.57
C ALA A 60 10.93 19.35 -4.14
N ALA A 61 9.89 19.01 -3.36
CA ALA A 61 9.79 19.43 -1.95
C ALA A 61 10.91 18.84 -1.09
N GLY A 62 11.21 17.55 -1.24
CA GLY A 62 12.28 16.90 -0.49
C GLY A 62 13.67 17.35 -0.91
N LEU A 63 13.90 17.52 -2.21
CA LEU A 63 15.16 18.05 -2.72
C LEU A 63 15.37 19.51 -2.31
N ALA A 64 14.32 20.34 -2.29
CA ALA A 64 14.38 21.71 -1.79
C ALA A 64 14.82 21.74 -0.32
N LEU A 65 14.16 20.92 0.53
CA LEU A 65 14.53 20.77 1.93
C LEU A 65 16.00 20.34 2.06
N GLY A 66 16.42 19.32 1.31
CA GLY A 66 17.81 18.87 1.26
C GLY A 66 18.79 19.97 0.85
N CYS A 67 18.47 20.76 -0.17
CA CYS A 67 19.28 21.89 -0.62
C CYS A 67 19.42 22.98 0.45
N LEU A 68 18.37 23.32 1.18
CA LEU A 68 18.44 24.30 2.28
C LEU A 68 19.22 23.78 3.50
N LEU A 69 19.18 22.47 3.74
CA LEU A 69 19.99 21.81 4.77
C LEU A 69 21.48 21.79 4.36
N LEU A 70 21.78 21.67 3.06
CA LEU A 70 23.14 21.59 2.50
C LEU A 70 23.80 22.96 2.29
N PHE A 71 23.13 23.85 1.54
CA PHE A 71 23.65 25.16 1.13
C PHE A 71 23.32 26.28 2.14
N GLY A 72 22.52 25.97 3.16
CA GLY A 72 22.04 26.91 4.15
C GLY A 72 20.84 27.71 3.69
N ASP A 73 20.35 28.57 4.59
CA ASP A 73 19.07 29.26 4.41
C ASP A 73 19.02 30.16 3.18
N ARG A 74 20.17 30.67 2.74
CA ARG A 74 20.23 31.62 1.63
C ARG A 74 19.88 31.01 0.27
N ALA A 75 19.62 29.71 0.18
CA ALA A 75 19.19 29.02 -1.03
C ALA A 75 17.67 29.11 -1.30
N TRP A 76 16.86 29.61 -0.36
CA TRP A 76 15.39 29.70 -0.51
C TRP A 76 14.90 30.43 -1.78
N PRO A 77 15.57 31.47 -2.33
CA PRO A 77 15.10 32.11 -3.57
C PRO A 77 15.12 31.14 -4.76
N GLY A 78 16.02 30.16 -4.75
CA GLY A 78 16.08 29.13 -5.78
C GLY A 78 14.82 28.27 -5.82
N VAL A 79 14.20 28.00 -4.66
CA VAL A 79 12.93 27.25 -4.58
C VAL A 79 11.80 28.03 -5.25
N ILE A 80 11.73 29.34 -5.05
CA ILE A 80 10.72 30.20 -5.71
C ILE A 80 10.93 30.18 -7.22
N ILE A 81 12.16 30.40 -7.69
CA ILE A 81 12.46 30.43 -9.13
C ILE A 81 12.12 29.09 -9.77
N GLY A 82 12.56 27.98 -9.16
CA GLY A 82 12.29 26.64 -9.66
C GLY A 82 10.80 26.33 -9.69
N SER A 83 10.07 26.60 -8.61
CA SER A 83 8.62 26.38 -8.52
C SER A 83 7.84 27.27 -9.49
N PHE A 84 8.25 28.53 -9.63
CA PHE A 84 7.68 29.44 -10.63
C PHE A 84 7.83 28.86 -12.03
N LEU A 85 9.02 28.42 -12.44
CA LEU A 85 9.25 27.84 -13.77
C LEU A 85 8.45 26.55 -14.02
N VAL A 86 8.21 25.74 -12.98
CA VAL A 86 7.38 24.54 -13.08
C VAL A 86 5.93 24.92 -13.42
N ASN A 87 5.38 25.88 -12.69
CA ASN A 87 3.96 26.26 -12.73
C ASN A 87 3.61 27.28 -13.83
N PHE A 88 4.55 28.15 -14.21
CA PHE A 88 4.32 29.24 -15.16
C PHE A 88 3.89 28.74 -16.53
N TRP A 89 4.51 27.67 -17.03
CA TRP A 89 4.16 27.09 -18.33
C TRP A 89 2.79 26.41 -18.32
N THR A 90 2.37 25.87 -17.17
CA THR A 90 1.08 25.17 -17.04
C THR A 90 -0.10 26.12 -16.84
N SER A 91 0.13 27.36 -16.44
CA SER A 91 -0.91 28.35 -16.15
C SER A 91 -0.93 29.53 -17.12
N LEU A 92 -0.28 29.41 -18.28
CA LEU A 92 -0.12 30.53 -19.22
C LEU A 92 -1.44 30.81 -19.97
N ASP A 93 -2.18 31.82 -19.52
CA ASP A 93 -3.33 32.38 -20.24
C ASP A 93 -2.97 33.77 -20.78
N THR A 94 -2.75 33.84 -22.08
CA THR A 94 -2.40 35.08 -22.80
C THR A 94 -3.63 35.80 -23.37
N ALA A 95 -4.85 35.27 -23.16
CA ALA A 95 -6.05 35.78 -23.82
C ALA A 95 -6.52 37.12 -23.23
N THR A 96 -6.22 37.41 -21.95
CA THR A 96 -6.63 38.66 -21.28
C THR A 96 -5.55 39.20 -20.35
N LEU A 97 -5.54 40.51 -20.10
CA LEU A 97 -4.59 41.16 -19.19
C LEU A 97 -4.75 40.64 -17.74
N GLY A 98 -5.99 40.33 -17.34
CA GLY A 98 -6.28 39.62 -16.09
C GLY A 98 -5.78 38.17 -16.08
N GLY A 99 -5.86 37.47 -17.21
CA GLY A 99 -5.28 36.14 -17.43
C GLY A 99 -3.76 36.15 -17.27
N ILE A 100 -3.07 37.13 -17.86
CA ILE A 100 -1.61 37.29 -17.74
C ILE A 100 -1.20 37.56 -16.30
N VAL A 101 -1.90 38.47 -15.60
CA VAL A 101 -1.63 38.76 -14.17
C VAL A 101 -1.82 37.51 -13.32
N LYS A 102 -2.92 36.76 -13.52
CA LYS A 102 -3.14 35.47 -12.83
C LYS A 102 -2.06 34.45 -13.17
N SER A 103 -1.62 34.38 -14.43
CA SER A 103 -0.58 33.47 -14.92
C SER A 103 0.79 33.69 -14.28
N VAL A 104 1.06 34.90 -13.76
CA VAL A 104 2.32 35.24 -13.06
C VAL A 104 2.14 35.18 -11.56
N ALA A 105 1.08 35.80 -11.02
CA ALA A 105 0.86 35.92 -9.59
C ALA A 105 0.64 34.58 -8.90
N MET A 106 -0.09 33.66 -9.54
CA MET A 106 -0.43 32.35 -8.97
C MET A 106 0.83 31.45 -8.82
N PRO A 107 1.66 31.21 -9.87
CA PRO A 107 2.94 30.51 -9.71
C PRO A 107 3.88 31.14 -8.69
N LEU A 108 3.90 32.48 -8.58
CA LEU A 108 4.75 33.18 -7.62
C LEU A 108 4.31 32.90 -6.18
N CYS A 109 3.00 32.94 -5.89
CA CYS A 109 2.46 32.62 -4.58
C CYS A 109 2.67 31.15 -4.19
N ILE A 110 2.45 30.23 -5.14
CA ILE A 110 2.74 28.79 -4.96
C ILE A 110 4.24 28.58 -4.69
N GLY A 111 5.12 29.26 -5.44
CA GLY A 111 6.56 29.23 -5.21
C GLY A 111 6.96 29.78 -3.85
N GLY A 112 6.33 30.87 -3.39
CA GLY A 112 6.50 31.40 -2.04
C GLY A 112 6.11 30.41 -0.97
N GLY A 113 4.96 29.72 -1.13
CA GLY A 113 4.53 28.66 -0.22
C GLY A 113 5.52 27.49 -0.15
N ALA A 114 6.03 27.03 -1.29
CA ALA A 114 7.04 25.97 -1.36
C ALA A 114 8.37 26.38 -0.69
N ALA A 115 8.81 27.63 -0.89
CA ALA A 115 10.00 28.15 -0.23
C ALA A 115 9.82 28.26 1.29
N LEU A 116 8.66 28.73 1.75
CA LEU A 116 8.36 28.82 3.18
C LEU A 116 8.30 27.44 3.85
N GLN A 117 7.73 26.45 3.17
CA GLN A 117 7.77 25.05 3.60
C GLN A 117 9.19 24.53 3.74
N ALA A 118 10.03 24.69 2.71
CA ALA A 118 11.40 24.20 2.74
C ALA A 118 12.22 24.90 3.85
N TYR A 119 12.00 26.21 4.05
CA TYR A 119 12.63 26.99 5.10
C TYR A 119 12.19 26.55 6.50
N ALA A 120 10.88 26.43 6.73
CA ALA A 120 10.33 25.94 7.99
C ALA A 120 10.78 24.51 8.31
N GLY A 121 10.78 23.62 7.30
CA GLY A 121 11.31 22.26 7.44
C GLY A 121 12.78 22.25 7.81
N ALA A 122 13.60 23.08 7.15
CA ALA A 122 15.03 23.18 7.45
C ALA A 122 15.28 23.72 8.87
N PHE A 123 14.50 24.72 9.29
CA PHE A 123 14.53 25.25 10.66
C PHE A 123 14.16 24.18 11.70
N LEU A 124 13.06 23.45 11.50
CA LEU A 124 12.60 22.42 12.42
C LEU A 124 13.59 21.24 12.49
N VAL A 125 14.16 20.81 11.36
CA VAL A 125 15.20 19.76 11.34
C VAL A 125 16.44 20.21 12.12
N ARG A 126 16.91 21.43 11.92
CA ARG A 126 18.04 21.98 12.69
C ARG A 126 17.76 22.01 14.19
N TRP A 127 16.54 22.38 14.57
CA TRP A 127 16.14 22.50 15.97
C TRP A 127 15.96 21.14 16.67
N PHE A 128 15.23 20.20 16.06
CA PHE A 128 14.84 18.95 16.71
C PHE A 128 15.76 17.75 16.42
N VAL A 129 16.48 17.77 15.29
CA VAL A 129 17.39 16.68 14.86
C VAL A 129 18.87 17.07 15.02
N GLY A 130 19.21 18.33 14.73
CA GLY A 130 20.59 18.83 14.71
C GLY A 130 21.32 18.55 13.39
N ILE A 131 22.24 19.43 12.99
CA ILE A 131 23.05 19.31 11.76
C ILE A 131 24.53 19.57 12.11
N PRO A 132 25.49 18.82 11.54
CA PRO A 132 25.35 17.76 10.54
C PRO A 132 24.77 16.47 11.13
N THR A 133 23.79 15.87 10.43
CA THR A 133 23.17 14.60 10.83
C THR A 133 23.36 13.55 9.76
N ALA A 134 23.74 12.35 10.20
CA ALA A 134 23.81 11.16 9.37
C ALA A 134 22.50 10.36 9.38
N LEU A 135 21.48 10.80 10.14
CA LEU A 135 20.26 10.02 10.39
C LEU A 135 20.59 8.57 10.81
N ALA A 136 21.64 8.40 11.62
CA ALA A 136 22.17 7.09 12.00
C ALA A 136 21.54 6.51 13.28
N THR A 137 20.53 7.18 13.84
CA THR A 137 19.83 6.72 15.04
C THR A 137 18.33 6.74 14.81
N GLU A 138 17.63 5.78 15.40
CA GLU A 138 16.16 5.68 15.36
C GLU A 138 15.49 7.00 15.75
N LYS A 139 15.94 7.63 16.85
CA LYS A 139 15.42 8.91 17.32
C LYS A 139 15.59 10.03 16.29
N ALA A 140 16.74 10.09 15.61
CA ALA A 140 16.99 11.11 14.59
C ALA A 140 16.12 10.89 13.35
N VAL A 141 15.95 9.64 12.90
CA VAL A 141 15.10 9.29 11.76
C VAL A 141 13.63 9.62 12.06
N VAL A 142 13.10 9.20 13.20
CA VAL A 142 11.71 9.47 13.59
C VAL A 142 11.44 10.97 13.73
N ARG A 143 12.32 11.70 14.43
CA ARG A 143 12.17 13.16 14.56
C ARG A 143 12.22 13.86 13.22
N PHE A 144 13.17 13.48 12.36
CA PHE A 144 13.27 14.00 11.01
C PHE A 144 11.97 13.80 10.22
N SER A 145 11.45 12.58 10.20
CA SER A 145 10.21 12.24 9.50
C SER A 145 9.01 13.04 9.99
N LEU A 146 8.87 13.23 11.30
CA LEU A 146 7.77 14.01 11.88
C LEU A 146 7.86 15.49 11.52
N VAL A 147 9.04 16.10 11.65
CA VAL A 147 9.16 17.54 11.40
C VAL A 147 9.17 17.89 9.91
N SER A 148 9.72 17.03 9.05
CA SER A 148 9.73 17.26 7.60
C SER A 148 8.32 17.17 7.00
N THR A 149 7.51 16.22 7.48
CA THR A 149 6.11 16.08 7.05
C THR A 149 5.23 17.18 7.63
N ALA A 150 5.45 17.58 8.89
CA ALA A 150 4.72 18.71 9.49
C ALA A 150 4.91 20.02 8.72
N SER A 151 6.11 20.30 8.19
CA SER A 151 6.32 21.50 7.37
C SER A 151 5.53 21.50 6.06
N CYS A 152 5.11 20.33 5.57
CA CYS A 152 4.38 20.18 4.32
C CYS A 152 2.96 20.78 4.35
N VAL A 153 2.42 21.02 5.55
CA VAL A 153 1.14 21.73 5.74
C VAL A 153 1.18 23.14 5.15
N ILE A 154 2.36 23.77 5.14
CA ILE A 154 2.52 25.16 4.68
C ILE A 154 2.27 25.28 3.18
N ALA A 155 2.96 24.53 2.32
CA ALA A 155 2.77 24.69 0.89
C ALA A 155 1.41 24.13 0.44
N ALA A 156 0.91 23.05 1.04
CA ALA A 156 -0.43 22.53 0.76
C ALA A 156 -1.52 23.58 1.04
N THR A 157 -1.44 24.26 2.19
CA THR A 157 -2.43 25.29 2.57
C THR A 157 -2.32 26.51 1.66
N ILE A 158 -1.11 27.02 1.43
CA ILE A 158 -0.90 28.21 0.58
C ILE A 158 -1.29 27.90 -0.87
N GLY A 159 -0.80 26.81 -1.44
CA GLY A 159 -1.01 26.44 -2.83
C GLY A 159 -2.49 26.22 -3.16
N VAL A 160 -3.20 25.43 -2.35
CA VAL A 160 -4.61 25.12 -2.59
C VAL A 160 -5.51 26.34 -2.34
N THR A 161 -5.19 27.18 -1.34
CA THR A 161 -5.92 28.44 -1.12
C THR A 161 -5.73 29.41 -2.28
N VAL A 162 -4.52 29.49 -2.84
CA VAL A 162 -4.24 30.30 -4.03
C VAL A 162 -5.03 29.80 -5.25
N LEU A 163 -5.09 28.48 -5.46
CA LEU A 163 -5.90 27.91 -6.55
C LEU A 163 -7.40 28.15 -6.36
N TRP A 164 -7.89 28.03 -5.13
CA TRP A 164 -9.30 28.26 -4.80
C TRP A 164 -9.70 29.72 -4.98
N THR A 165 -8.91 30.66 -4.44
CA THR A 165 -9.15 32.10 -4.59
C THR A 165 -9.00 32.59 -6.03
N ALA A 166 -8.16 31.93 -6.84
CA ALA A 166 -8.04 32.20 -8.27
C ALA A 166 -9.23 31.69 -9.12
N GLY A 167 -10.11 30.87 -8.52
CA GLY A 167 -11.25 30.23 -9.19
C GLY A 167 -10.87 29.01 -10.03
N VAL A 168 -9.70 28.41 -9.79
CA VAL A 168 -9.19 27.25 -10.55
C VAL A 168 -9.78 25.93 -10.00
N ILE A 169 -10.04 25.86 -8.70
CA ILE A 169 -10.67 24.71 -8.04
C ILE A 169 -11.96 25.12 -7.33
N HIS A 170 -12.98 24.27 -7.37
CA HIS A 170 -14.25 24.50 -6.67
C HIS A 170 -14.12 24.22 -5.16
N SER A 171 -15.01 24.81 -4.36
CA SER A 171 -15.02 24.65 -2.90
C SER A 171 -15.20 23.18 -2.46
N ALA A 172 -15.98 22.40 -3.21
CA ALA A 172 -16.16 20.96 -2.97
C ALA A 172 -14.84 20.17 -3.09
N ASP A 173 -13.91 20.65 -3.93
CA ASP A 173 -12.66 19.97 -4.23
C ASP A 173 -11.48 20.44 -3.36
N TYR A 174 -11.70 21.43 -2.49
CA TYR A 174 -10.64 22.04 -1.69
C TYR A 174 -9.92 21.00 -0.82
N LEU A 175 -10.68 20.20 -0.05
CA LEU A 175 -10.12 19.21 0.86
C LEU A 175 -9.34 18.12 0.11
N THR A 176 -9.90 17.63 -0.99
CA THR A 176 -9.27 16.59 -1.82
C THR A 176 -7.94 17.08 -2.41
N ASN A 177 -7.90 18.32 -2.92
CA ASN A 177 -6.68 18.92 -3.42
C ASN A 177 -5.67 19.17 -2.30
N TRP A 178 -6.12 19.63 -1.12
CA TRP A 178 -5.25 19.85 0.03
C TRP A 178 -4.58 18.57 0.50
N VAL A 179 -5.34 17.49 0.67
CA VAL A 179 -4.80 16.17 1.06
C VAL A 179 -3.82 15.67 0.01
N THR A 180 -4.16 15.77 -1.27
CA THR A 180 -3.28 15.32 -2.37
C THR A 180 -1.96 16.08 -2.37
N TRP A 181 -2.02 17.41 -2.19
CA TRP A 181 -0.83 18.26 -2.14
C TRP A 181 0.06 17.94 -0.94
N TYR A 182 -0.53 17.87 0.25
CA TYR A 182 0.17 17.53 1.49
C TYR A 182 0.86 16.16 1.39
N VAL A 183 0.14 15.14 0.92
CA VAL A 183 0.68 13.77 0.78
C VAL A 183 1.85 13.75 -0.21
N GLY A 184 1.72 14.43 -1.35
CA GLY A 184 2.79 14.52 -2.35
C GLY A 184 4.08 15.12 -1.79
N ASP A 185 3.97 16.23 -1.05
CA ASP A 185 5.11 16.90 -0.42
C ASP A 185 5.68 16.10 0.76
N ALA A 186 4.83 15.50 1.59
CA ALA A 186 5.25 14.65 2.71
C ALA A 186 6.05 13.44 2.22
N ILE A 187 5.57 12.74 1.19
CA ILE A 187 6.30 11.64 0.56
C ILE A 187 7.62 12.14 -0.06
N GLY A 188 7.56 13.27 -0.77
CA GLY A 188 8.73 13.90 -1.36
C GLY A 188 9.83 14.17 -0.33
N THR A 189 9.47 14.76 0.82
CA THR A 189 10.42 15.02 1.91
C THR A 189 10.93 13.75 2.58
N LEU A 190 10.09 12.73 2.78
CA LEU A 190 10.52 11.47 3.41
C LEU A 190 11.48 10.65 2.55
N ILE A 191 11.35 10.70 1.22
CA ILE A 191 12.20 9.92 0.32
C ILE A 191 13.47 10.68 -0.06
N PHE A 192 13.33 11.92 -0.56
CA PHE A 192 14.43 12.60 -1.24
C PHE A 192 15.31 13.43 -0.31
N ALA A 193 14.77 14.01 0.76
CA ALA A 193 15.58 14.82 1.68
C ALA A 193 16.63 13.97 2.44
N PRO A 194 16.31 12.76 2.95
CA PRO A 194 17.33 11.88 3.53
C PRO A 194 18.41 11.47 2.53
N LEU A 195 18.06 11.18 1.27
CA LEU A 195 19.03 10.85 0.24
C LEU A 195 20.05 11.98 0.04
N VAL A 196 19.58 13.24 -0.05
CA VAL A 196 20.48 14.40 -0.14
C VAL A 196 21.43 14.46 1.06
N LEU A 197 20.91 14.24 2.28
CA LEU A 197 21.72 14.27 3.50
C LEU A 197 22.79 13.17 3.52
N ILE A 198 22.45 11.93 3.17
CA ILE A 198 23.41 10.80 3.13
C ILE A 198 24.51 11.09 2.10
N TRP A 199 24.13 11.55 0.91
CA TRP A 199 25.08 11.81 -0.18
C TRP A 199 25.98 13.01 0.09
N SER A 200 25.54 13.95 0.95
CA SER A 200 26.34 15.09 1.41
C SER A 200 27.45 14.75 2.40
N GLN A 201 27.46 13.55 2.99
CA GLN A 201 28.48 13.11 3.94
C GLN A 201 29.79 12.72 3.23
N GLY A 202 30.90 12.67 3.97
CA GLY A 202 32.26 12.43 3.45
C GLY A 202 32.42 11.19 2.54
N ALA A 203 33.54 11.13 1.81
CA ALA A 203 33.78 10.11 0.78
C ALA A 203 33.94 8.67 1.30
N GLY A 204 34.09 8.46 2.61
CA GLY A 204 34.38 7.15 3.21
C GLY A 204 33.21 6.14 3.23
N ASP A 205 31.95 6.59 3.09
CA ASP A 205 30.76 5.76 3.35
C ASP A 205 29.99 5.32 2.08
N TRP A 206 30.70 4.98 1.01
CA TRP A 206 30.08 4.60 -0.27
C TRP A 206 29.13 3.40 -0.15
N ARG A 207 29.46 2.41 0.69
CA ARG A 207 28.62 1.24 0.93
C ARG A 207 27.26 1.61 1.54
N ARG A 208 27.24 2.56 2.48
CA ARG A 208 26.01 3.05 3.10
C ARG A 208 25.15 3.84 2.10
N LYS A 209 25.80 4.74 1.33
CA LYS A 209 25.14 5.50 0.26
C LYS A 209 24.41 4.56 -0.71
N LEU A 210 25.08 3.52 -1.19
CA LEU A 210 24.47 2.56 -2.12
C LEU A 210 23.42 1.65 -1.47
N SER A 211 23.65 1.13 -0.27
CA SER A 211 22.72 0.21 0.40
C SER A 211 21.38 0.84 0.79
N VAL A 212 21.33 2.17 0.92
CA VAL A 212 20.05 2.91 1.07
C VAL A 212 19.49 3.31 -0.30
N THR A 213 20.33 3.87 -1.18
CA THR A 213 19.85 4.46 -2.44
C THR A 213 19.36 3.41 -3.44
N ILE A 214 20.05 2.27 -3.59
CA ILE A 214 19.69 1.24 -4.57
C ILE A 214 18.32 0.63 -4.25
N PRO A 215 18.04 0.11 -3.02
CA PRO A 215 16.72 -0.45 -2.73
C PRO A 215 15.61 0.59 -2.81
N MET A 216 15.82 1.82 -2.31
CA MET A 216 14.81 2.88 -2.41
C MET A 216 14.49 3.23 -3.87
N THR A 217 15.51 3.33 -4.72
CA THR A 217 15.34 3.63 -6.16
C THR A 217 14.64 2.47 -6.86
N PHE A 218 15.01 1.23 -6.54
CA PHE A 218 14.37 0.03 -7.09
C PHE A 218 12.89 -0.05 -6.69
N THR A 219 12.57 0.12 -5.40
CA THR A 219 11.19 0.12 -4.92
C THR A 219 10.40 1.27 -5.55
N LEU A 220 10.96 2.48 -5.63
CA LEU A 220 10.33 3.61 -6.31
C LEU A 220 10.04 3.30 -7.79
N ALA A 221 10.99 2.68 -8.50
CA ALA A 221 10.81 2.29 -9.90
C ALA A 221 9.71 1.24 -10.08
N VAL A 222 9.65 0.24 -9.20
CA VAL A 222 8.58 -0.78 -9.20
C VAL A 222 7.22 -0.12 -8.94
N VAL A 223 7.12 0.78 -7.97
CA VAL A 223 5.87 1.50 -7.66
C VAL A 223 5.43 2.37 -8.82
N VAL A 224 6.35 3.10 -9.46
CA VAL A 224 6.06 3.91 -10.65
C VAL A 224 5.61 3.02 -11.81
N ALA A 225 6.25 1.87 -12.04
CA ALA A 225 5.86 0.92 -13.07
C ALA A 225 4.45 0.34 -12.81
N LEU A 226 4.16 -0.07 -11.57
CA LEU A 226 2.84 -0.56 -11.16
C LEU A 226 1.76 0.53 -11.32
N PHE A 227 2.08 1.78 -11.00
CA PHE A 227 1.18 2.91 -11.22
C PHE A 227 0.86 3.10 -12.70
N PHE A 228 1.88 3.10 -13.58
CA PHE A 228 1.63 3.23 -15.02
C PHE A 228 0.82 2.05 -15.57
N GLU A 229 1.07 0.83 -15.09
CA GLU A 229 0.33 -0.34 -15.53
C GLU A 229 -1.12 -0.33 -15.03
N THR A 230 -1.34 0.04 -13.77
CA THR A 230 -2.69 0.21 -13.20
C THR A 230 -3.45 1.32 -13.91
N ASN A 231 -2.79 2.44 -14.18
CA ASN A 231 -3.41 3.56 -14.90
C ASN A 231 -3.73 3.21 -16.36
N ARG A 232 -2.86 2.48 -17.06
CA ARG A 232 -3.15 1.95 -18.41
C ARG A 232 -4.34 1.01 -18.40
N TRP A 233 -4.38 0.09 -17.44
CA TRP A 233 -5.47 -0.85 -17.27
C TRP A 233 -6.80 -0.15 -16.98
N GLU A 234 -6.78 0.85 -16.10
CA GLU A 234 -7.95 1.66 -15.75
C GLU A 234 -8.46 2.46 -16.95
N GLN A 235 -7.57 3.14 -17.69
CA GLN A 235 -7.92 3.85 -18.92
C GLN A 235 -8.47 2.90 -19.99
N GLY A 236 -7.88 1.70 -20.13
CA GLY A 236 -8.38 0.65 -21.01
C GLY A 236 -9.79 0.20 -20.64
N ARG A 237 -10.06 0.00 -19.34
CA ARG A 237 -11.39 -0.35 -18.82
C ARG A 237 -12.43 0.73 -19.13
N VAL A 238 -12.13 2.00 -18.82
CA VAL A 238 -13.05 3.13 -19.07
C VAL A 238 -13.33 3.29 -20.57
N ARG A 239 -12.31 3.14 -21.42
CA ARG A 239 -12.47 3.19 -22.87
C ARG A 239 -13.34 2.04 -23.39
N MET A 240 -13.10 0.81 -22.94
CA MET A 240 -13.87 -0.36 -23.34
C MET A 240 -15.34 -0.23 -22.92
N GLU A 241 -15.60 0.21 -21.69
CA GLU A 241 -16.97 0.45 -21.22
C GLU A 241 -17.67 1.56 -22.01
N PHE A 242 -16.95 2.64 -22.34
CA PHE A 242 -17.47 3.69 -23.20
C PHE A 242 -17.78 3.20 -24.62
N ASP A 243 -16.84 2.48 -25.25
CA ASP A 243 -17.03 1.91 -26.59
C ASP A 243 -18.24 0.95 -26.61
N GLN A 244 -18.40 0.09 -25.61
CA GLN A 244 -19.56 -0.82 -25.48
C GLN A 244 -20.89 -0.07 -25.33
N ARG A 245 -20.92 1.02 -24.54
CA ARG A 245 -22.12 1.87 -24.40
C ARG A 245 -22.50 2.54 -25.71
N VAL A 246 -21.50 3.06 -26.45
CA VAL A 246 -21.73 3.70 -27.75
C VAL A 246 -22.23 2.68 -28.78
N GLU A 247 -21.63 1.49 -28.83
CA GLU A 247 -22.04 0.43 -29.74
C GLU A 247 -23.47 -0.07 -29.45
N SER A 248 -23.81 -0.26 -28.16
CA SER A 248 -25.17 -0.62 -27.74
C SER A 248 -26.19 0.45 -28.13
N LEU A 249 -25.83 1.73 -27.98
CA LEU A 249 -26.68 2.85 -28.40
C LEU A 249 -26.89 2.86 -29.92
N THR A 250 -25.83 2.69 -30.71
CA THR A 250 -25.92 2.65 -32.18
C THR A 250 -26.79 1.49 -32.65
N GLN A 251 -26.60 0.28 -32.09
CA GLN A 251 -27.40 -0.89 -32.43
C GLN A 251 -28.87 -0.70 -32.06
N LYS A 252 -29.15 -0.11 -30.88
CA LYS A 252 -30.51 0.17 -30.46
C LYS A 252 -31.19 1.19 -31.36
N LEU A 253 -30.49 2.28 -31.73
CA LEU A 253 -31.00 3.28 -32.67
C LEU A 253 -31.30 2.65 -34.04
N GLN A 254 -30.37 1.87 -34.60
CA GLN A 254 -30.61 1.17 -35.87
C GLN A 254 -31.84 0.26 -35.79
N SER A 255 -31.93 -0.58 -34.75
CA SER A 255 -33.05 -1.49 -34.54
C SER A 255 -34.39 -0.76 -34.39
N ASP A 256 -34.43 0.38 -33.68
CA ASP A 256 -35.65 1.16 -33.53
C ASP A 256 -36.08 1.79 -34.87
N PHE A 257 -35.12 2.28 -35.67
CA PHE A 257 -35.41 2.77 -37.02
C PHE A 257 -35.91 1.70 -37.98
N ASP A 258 -35.29 0.51 -37.96
CA ASP A 258 -35.73 -0.62 -38.78
C ASP A 258 -37.16 -1.02 -38.41
N SER A 259 -37.49 -1.06 -37.11
CA SER A 259 -38.86 -1.30 -36.62
C SER A 259 -39.87 -0.26 -37.14
N TYR A 260 -39.48 1.03 -37.20
CA TYR A 260 -40.36 2.06 -37.76
C TYR A 260 -40.56 1.92 -39.27
N LEU A 261 -39.53 1.49 -40.01
CA LEU A 261 -39.63 1.21 -41.44
C LEU A 261 -40.51 -0.01 -41.72
N ASP A 262 -40.48 -1.03 -40.87
CA ASP A 262 -41.37 -2.19 -40.96
C ASP A 262 -42.84 -1.78 -40.81
N VAL A 263 -43.16 -0.83 -39.93
CA VAL A 263 -44.51 -0.25 -39.82
C VAL A 263 -44.92 0.43 -41.13
N LEU A 264 -44.07 1.29 -41.70
CA LEU A 264 -44.34 1.94 -43.00
C LEU A 264 -44.58 0.91 -44.11
N LYS A 265 -43.79 -0.17 -44.14
CA LYS A 265 -43.92 -1.26 -45.11
C LYS A 265 -45.20 -2.08 -44.90
N SER A 266 -45.60 -2.31 -43.65
CA SER A 266 -46.88 -2.93 -43.30
C SER A 266 -48.06 -2.12 -43.83
N VAL A 267 -48.04 -0.80 -43.64
CA VAL A 267 -49.06 0.11 -44.17
C VAL A 267 -49.04 0.15 -45.69
N GLN A 268 -47.85 0.19 -46.31
CA GLN A 268 -47.70 0.11 -47.77
C GLN A 268 -48.39 -1.15 -48.34
N ASN A 269 -48.14 -2.31 -47.72
CA ASN A 269 -48.74 -3.58 -48.11
C ASN A 269 -50.26 -3.60 -47.88
N PHE A 270 -50.75 -2.96 -46.82
CA PHE A 270 -52.19 -2.82 -46.55
C PHE A 270 -52.90 -2.06 -47.67
N PHE A 271 -52.34 -0.95 -48.14
CA PHE A 271 -52.89 -0.22 -49.29
C PHE A 271 -52.75 -1.01 -50.60
N ALA A 272 -51.60 -1.64 -50.87
CA ALA A 272 -51.38 -2.39 -52.10
C ALA A 272 -52.31 -3.62 -52.24
N SER A 273 -52.74 -4.21 -51.12
CA SER A 273 -53.62 -5.39 -51.09
C SER A 273 -55.11 -5.07 -50.98
N SER A 274 -55.47 -3.84 -50.62
CA SER A 274 -56.86 -3.43 -50.39
C SER A 274 -57.42 -2.67 -51.60
N PRO A 275 -58.56 -3.09 -52.19
CA PRO A 275 -59.14 -2.42 -53.36
C PRO A 275 -59.54 -0.95 -53.11
N SER A 276 -59.88 -0.62 -51.87
CA SER A 276 -60.18 0.73 -51.41
C SER A 276 -59.96 0.82 -49.90
N VAL A 277 -59.30 1.88 -49.44
CA VAL A 277 -59.05 2.12 -48.01
C VAL A 277 -59.83 3.34 -47.54
N SER A 278 -60.72 3.13 -46.57
CA SER A 278 -61.44 4.20 -45.86
C SER A 278 -60.61 4.76 -44.70
N GLN A 279 -60.95 5.94 -44.21
CA GLN A 279 -60.31 6.53 -43.04
C GLN A 279 -60.44 5.64 -41.78
N GLU A 280 -61.59 5.03 -41.55
CA GLU A 280 -61.83 4.15 -40.39
C GLU A 280 -61.00 2.86 -40.47
N SER A 281 -60.89 2.26 -41.66
CA SER A 281 -60.03 1.10 -41.87
C SER A 281 -58.54 1.45 -41.72
N PHE A 282 -58.13 2.64 -42.16
CA PHE A 282 -56.76 3.13 -41.96
C PHE A 282 -56.46 3.32 -40.48
N HIS A 283 -57.32 4.04 -39.74
CA HIS A 283 -57.23 4.22 -38.30
C HIS A 283 -57.10 2.89 -37.57
N SER A 284 -58.01 1.95 -37.85
CA SER A 284 -58.05 0.65 -37.19
C SER A 284 -56.77 -0.17 -37.44
N PHE A 285 -56.16 -0.02 -38.61
CA PHE A 285 -54.91 -0.70 -38.96
C PHE A 285 -53.70 -0.10 -38.22
N VAL A 286 -53.56 1.23 -38.20
CA VAL A 286 -52.35 1.89 -37.70
C VAL A 286 -52.38 2.27 -36.22
N ALA A 287 -53.56 2.35 -35.58
CA ALA A 287 -53.70 2.84 -34.21
C ALA A 287 -52.83 2.07 -33.21
N ARG A 288 -52.73 0.75 -33.36
CA ARG A 288 -51.88 -0.07 -32.51
C ARG A 288 -50.39 0.14 -32.79
N ASP A 289 -50.00 0.17 -34.07
CA ASP A 289 -48.59 0.37 -34.44
C ASP A 289 -48.06 1.71 -33.91
N ILE A 290 -48.86 2.78 -33.96
CA ILE A 290 -48.49 4.09 -33.39
C ILE A 290 -48.35 3.99 -31.87
N ALA A 291 -49.26 3.29 -31.19
CA ALA A 291 -49.21 3.14 -29.73
C ALA A 291 -47.98 2.31 -29.28
N ASP A 292 -47.64 1.28 -30.02
CA ASP A 292 -46.49 0.40 -29.75
C ASP A 292 -45.15 1.06 -30.13
N HIS A 293 -45.17 2.09 -31.00
CA HIS A 293 -44.00 2.80 -31.51
C HIS A 293 -44.05 4.31 -31.20
N PRO A 294 -43.77 4.73 -29.95
CA PRO A 294 -43.91 6.14 -29.53
C PRO A 294 -42.95 7.12 -30.24
N GLY A 295 -41.98 6.65 -31.03
CA GLY A 295 -41.17 7.50 -31.91
C GLY A 295 -41.94 8.03 -33.12
N ILE A 296 -43.01 7.34 -33.54
CA ILE A 296 -43.90 7.73 -34.64
C ILE A 296 -44.87 8.80 -34.12
N GLN A 297 -44.80 9.99 -34.70
CA GLN A 297 -45.70 11.09 -34.34
C GLN A 297 -47.01 11.05 -35.09
N SER A 298 -46.92 10.64 -36.36
CA SER A 298 -48.09 10.44 -37.21
C SER A 298 -47.75 9.55 -38.38
N LEU A 299 -48.71 8.73 -38.80
CA LEU A 299 -48.72 8.05 -40.10
C LEU A 299 -49.76 8.70 -41.00
N SER A 300 -49.42 8.94 -42.26
CA SER A 300 -50.32 9.54 -43.24
C SER A 300 -50.35 8.79 -44.56
N TRP A 301 -51.49 8.91 -45.23
CA TRP A 301 -51.67 8.51 -46.62
C TRP A 301 -51.72 9.77 -47.47
N ASP A 302 -50.73 9.93 -48.34
CA ASP A 302 -50.49 11.11 -49.15
C ASP A 302 -50.85 10.77 -50.59
N ALA A 303 -52.10 11.04 -50.97
CA ALA A 303 -52.68 10.61 -52.23
C ALA A 303 -52.22 11.48 -53.40
N ARG A 304 -51.87 10.85 -54.53
CA ARG A 304 -51.59 11.55 -55.77
C ARG A 304 -52.90 11.93 -56.47
N VAL A 305 -53.09 13.22 -56.72
CA VAL A 305 -54.31 13.76 -57.33
C VAL A 305 -53.96 14.61 -58.55
N ARG A 306 -54.37 14.15 -59.74
CA ARG A 306 -54.26 14.96 -60.97
C ARG A 306 -55.26 16.11 -60.94
N LYS A 307 -54.91 17.26 -61.51
CA LYS A 307 -55.74 18.49 -61.55
C LYS A 307 -57.21 18.24 -61.93
N ALA A 308 -57.46 17.36 -62.90
CA ALA A 308 -58.81 17.04 -63.37
C ALA A 308 -59.68 16.33 -62.31
N LYS A 309 -59.08 15.63 -61.34
CA LYS A 309 -59.79 14.88 -60.28
C LYS A 309 -59.92 15.65 -58.97
N VAL A 310 -59.32 16.84 -58.84
CA VAL A 310 -59.31 17.63 -57.60
C VAL A 310 -60.73 17.96 -57.08
N PRO A 311 -61.70 18.40 -57.90
CA PRO A 311 -63.04 18.71 -57.40
C PRO A 311 -63.72 17.49 -56.77
N VAL A 312 -63.66 16.34 -57.46
CA VAL A 312 -64.22 15.06 -56.99
C VAL A 312 -63.53 14.59 -55.70
N PHE A 313 -62.21 14.75 -55.64
CA PHE A 313 -61.42 14.38 -54.46
C PHE A 313 -61.82 15.20 -53.21
N ILE A 314 -62.01 16.52 -53.35
CA ILE A 314 -62.48 17.39 -52.25
C ILE A 314 -63.91 17.03 -51.83
N GLU A 315 -64.80 16.75 -52.78
CA GLU A 315 -66.18 16.39 -52.49
C GLU A 315 -66.28 15.05 -51.75
N THR A 316 -65.52 14.05 -52.20
CA THR A 316 -65.38 12.75 -51.51
C THR A 316 -64.84 12.96 -50.10
N ALA A 317 -63.85 13.85 -49.95
CA ALA A 317 -63.30 14.18 -48.64
C ALA A 317 -64.31 14.72 -47.65
N ARG A 318 -65.19 15.62 -48.11
CA ARG A 318 -66.25 16.19 -47.30
C ARG A 318 -67.35 15.18 -46.98
N HIS A 319 -67.64 14.29 -47.91
CA HIS A 319 -68.60 13.20 -47.69
C HIS A 319 -68.12 12.21 -46.62
N ASP A 320 -66.82 11.91 -46.61
CA ASP A 320 -66.17 11.03 -45.63
C ASP A 320 -65.98 11.70 -44.24
N GLY A 321 -66.58 12.87 -43.99
CA GLY A 321 -66.58 13.54 -42.69
C GLY A 321 -65.61 14.71 -42.53
N LEU A 322 -64.75 15.01 -43.53
CA LEU A 322 -63.86 16.17 -43.49
C LEU A 322 -64.53 17.43 -44.06
N ILE A 323 -65.53 17.95 -43.34
CA ILE A 323 -66.42 19.06 -43.80
C ILE A 323 -65.63 20.29 -44.28
N ASN A 324 -64.50 20.60 -43.63
CA ASN A 324 -63.64 21.73 -43.97
C ASN A 324 -62.43 21.35 -44.83
N PHE A 325 -62.46 20.26 -45.60
CA PHE A 325 -61.32 19.87 -46.44
C PHE A 325 -61.13 20.82 -47.63
N HIS A 326 -59.89 21.28 -47.81
CA HIS A 326 -59.44 22.09 -48.94
C HIS A 326 -57.93 21.88 -49.16
N LEU A 327 -57.47 22.04 -50.40
CA LEU A 327 -56.04 21.93 -50.70
C LEU A 327 -55.28 23.15 -50.18
N THR A 328 -54.20 22.91 -49.45
CA THR A 328 -53.37 23.95 -48.85
C THR A 328 -51.89 23.77 -49.15
N GLU A 329 -51.14 24.87 -49.10
CA GLU A 329 -49.68 24.92 -49.17
C GLU A 329 -49.14 25.93 -48.14
N ARG A 330 -47.82 26.03 -48.01
CA ARG A 330 -47.16 26.97 -47.08
C ARG A 330 -46.58 28.17 -47.82
N ASP A 331 -46.84 29.36 -47.29
CA ASP A 331 -46.15 30.58 -47.72
C ASP A 331 -44.72 30.67 -47.13
N ALA A 332 -43.97 31.72 -47.50
CA ALA A 332 -42.62 31.96 -47.00
C ALA A 332 -42.55 32.19 -45.47
N GLN A 333 -43.68 32.50 -44.84
CA GLN A 333 -43.84 32.66 -43.40
C GLN A 333 -44.31 31.38 -42.70
N LEU A 334 -44.37 30.25 -43.43
CA LEU A 334 -44.82 28.93 -42.97
C LEU A 334 -46.31 28.87 -42.59
N LYS A 335 -47.12 29.83 -43.03
CA LYS A 335 -48.56 29.85 -42.82
C LYS A 335 -49.27 29.05 -43.92
N LEU A 336 -50.30 28.31 -43.53
CA LEU A 336 -51.14 27.58 -44.48
C LEU A 336 -52.00 28.55 -45.30
N ILE A 337 -51.91 28.44 -46.62
CA ILE A 337 -52.67 29.18 -47.62
C ILE A 337 -53.30 28.21 -48.63
N PRO A 338 -54.32 28.60 -49.41
CA PRO A 338 -54.83 27.75 -50.49
C PRO A 338 -53.74 27.37 -51.49
N ALA A 339 -53.73 26.10 -51.93
CA ALA A 339 -52.71 25.60 -52.86
C ALA A 339 -52.76 26.32 -54.23
N ALA A 340 -51.59 26.68 -54.75
CA ALA A 340 -51.49 27.25 -56.09
C ALA A 340 -51.86 26.20 -57.17
N PRO A 341 -52.40 26.61 -58.34
CA PRO A 341 -52.74 25.67 -59.40
C PRO A 341 -51.52 24.88 -59.93
N ARG A 342 -51.54 23.55 -59.79
CA ARG A 342 -50.56 22.59 -60.32
C ARG A 342 -51.24 21.51 -61.17
N ASP A 343 -50.45 20.81 -61.99
CA ASP A 343 -50.94 19.71 -62.84
C ASP A 343 -51.20 18.42 -62.05
N GLU A 344 -50.43 18.21 -60.97
CA GLU A 344 -50.71 17.23 -59.94
C GLU A 344 -50.41 17.78 -58.55
N TYR A 345 -51.00 17.13 -57.55
CA TYR A 345 -50.83 17.42 -56.14
C TYR A 345 -50.59 16.10 -55.40
N ILE A 346 -49.77 16.14 -54.36
CA ILE A 346 -49.62 15.02 -53.43
C ILE A 346 -50.22 15.45 -52.11
N VAL A 347 -51.44 15.01 -51.85
CA VAL A 347 -52.30 15.58 -50.81
C VAL A 347 -52.44 14.61 -49.65
N ILE A 348 -52.14 15.07 -48.43
CA ILE A 348 -52.39 14.29 -47.21
C ILE A 348 -53.90 14.07 -47.07
N ARG A 349 -54.33 12.83 -47.31
CA ARG A 349 -55.72 12.41 -47.35
C ARG A 349 -56.16 11.86 -45.99
N TYR A 350 -55.33 11.04 -45.38
CA TYR A 350 -55.52 10.49 -44.03
C TYR A 350 -54.29 10.79 -43.19
N VAL A 351 -54.48 11.04 -41.89
CA VAL A 351 -53.40 11.19 -40.92
C VAL A 351 -53.87 10.65 -39.58
N GLU A 352 -53.05 9.82 -38.94
CA GLU A 352 -53.31 9.24 -37.63
C GLU A 352 -52.11 9.46 -36.70
N PRO A 353 -52.32 9.84 -35.43
CA PRO A 353 -53.61 10.20 -34.84
C PRO A 353 -54.13 11.52 -35.42
N ILE A 354 -55.44 11.61 -35.71
CA ILE A 354 -56.06 12.85 -36.24
C ILE A 354 -55.91 14.02 -35.26
N PHE A 355 -56.09 13.73 -33.96
CA PHE A 355 -56.03 14.76 -32.92
C PHE A 355 -54.64 15.40 -32.87
N GLY A 356 -54.59 16.73 -33.07
CA GLY A 356 -53.33 17.49 -33.15
C GLY A 356 -52.70 17.51 -34.55
N ASN A 357 -53.24 16.75 -35.50
CA ASN A 357 -52.78 16.66 -36.88
C ASN A 357 -53.86 17.11 -37.91
N GLU A 358 -54.92 17.79 -37.49
CA GLU A 358 -56.07 18.10 -38.35
C GLU A 358 -55.69 19.05 -39.49
N LYS A 359 -54.74 19.96 -39.26
CA LYS A 359 -54.31 20.98 -40.23
C LYS A 359 -53.43 20.47 -41.38
N ALA A 360 -52.89 19.25 -41.34
CA ALA A 360 -52.18 18.73 -42.51
C ALA A 360 -53.12 18.04 -43.48
N LEU A 361 -54.35 17.70 -43.09
CA LEU A 361 -55.33 17.20 -44.03
C LEU A 361 -55.54 18.24 -45.14
N GLY A 362 -55.32 17.83 -46.38
CA GLY A 362 -55.39 18.71 -47.54
C GLY A 362 -54.08 19.44 -47.87
N PHE A 363 -53.01 19.27 -47.08
CA PHE A 363 -51.71 19.86 -47.38
C PHE A 363 -51.05 19.15 -48.57
N ASP A 364 -50.63 19.94 -49.57
CA ASP A 364 -49.88 19.46 -50.74
C ASP A 364 -48.39 19.36 -50.39
N ILE A 365 -47.89 18.15 -50.13
CA ILE A 365 -46.49 17.94 -49.72
C ILE A 365 -45.50 18.32 -50.84
N ALA A 366 -45.93 18.26 -52.10
CA ALA A 366 -45.07 18.60 -53.25
C ALA A 366 -44.81 20.12 -53.34
N SER A 367 -45.58 20.94 -52.61
CA SER A 367 -45.33 22.38 -52.48
C SER A 367 -44.10 22.70 -51.62
N ASP A 368 -43.68 21.79 -50.73
CA ASP A 368 -42.50 21.94 -49.89
C ASP A 368 -41.26 21.31 -50.57
N PRO A 369 -40.21 22.10 -50.88
CA PRO A 369 -39.04 21.59 -51.59
C PRO A 369 -38.33 20.42 -50.90
N ILE A 370 -38.29 20.39 -49.56
CA ILE A 370 -37.60 19.36 -48.77
C ILE A 370 -38.38 18.04 -48.83
N ARG A 371 -39.72 18.12 -48.76
CA ARG A 371 -40.60 16.94 -48.85
C ARG A 371 -40.64 16.40 -50.27
N ARG A 372 -40.76 17.29 -51.26
CA ARG A 372 -40.74 16.94 -52.69
C ARG A 372 -39.47 16.19 -53.07
N GLU A 373 -38.29 16.68 -52.67
CA GLU A 373 -37.01 16.00 -52.91
C GLU A 373 -37.02 14.55 -52.39
N ALA A 374 -37.56 14.33 -51.19
CA ALA A 374 -37.62 13.00 -50.59
C ALA A 374 -38.66 12.09 -51.27
N SER A 375 -39.85 12.61 -51.58
CA SER A 375 -40.93 11.84 -52.21
C SER A 375 -40.61 11.46 -53.67
N GLU A 376 -39.97 12.36 -54.43
CA GLU A 376 -39.52 12.07 -55.80
C GLU A 376 -38.41 11.01 -55.80
N TRP A 377 -37.41 11.14 -54.93
CA TRP A 377 -36.36 10.12 -54.80
C TRP A 377 -36.94 8.75 -54.38
N SER A 378 -37.88 8.75 -53.44
CA SER A 378 -38.56 7.53 -52.99
C SER A 378 -39.34 6.88 -54.13
N ARG A 379 -40.08 7.66 -54.92
CA ARG A 379 -40.77 7.18 -56.13
C ARG A 379 -39.80 6.60 -57.16
N ASP A 380 -38.68 7.27 -57.42
CA ASP A 380 -37.76 6.88 -58.48
C ASP A 380 -36.98 5.61 -58.14
N THR A 381 -36.71 5.38 -56.85
CA THR A 381 -35.97 4.21 -56.34
C THR A 381 -36.85 3.05 -55.92
N GLY A 382 -38.10 3.32 -55.52
CA GLY A 382 -38.97 2.33 -54.86
C GLY A 382 -38.66 2.11 -53.39
N GLU A 383 -37.71 2.86 -52.81
CA GLU A 383 -37.25 2.72 -51.43
C GLU A 383 -37.78 3.82 -50.51
N ALA A 384 -37.73 3.56 -49.19
CA ALA A 384 -38.07 4.54 -48.17
C ALA A 384 -37.04 5.69 -48.15
N ARG A 385 -37.50 6.94 -48.07
CA ARG A 385 -36.61 8.12 -48.02
C ARG A 385 -36.97 9.06 -46.89
N ALA A 386 -36.01 9.33 -46.01
CA ALA A 386 -36.11 10.38 -45.01
C ALA A 386 -35.83 11.76 -45.63
N THR A 387 -36.56 12.78 -45.18
CA THR A 387 -36.30 14.19 -45.50
C THR A 387 -35.05 14.72 -44.79
N LYS A 388 -34.55 15.87 -45.25
CA LYS A 388 -33.68 16.72 -44.40
C LYS A 388 -34.48 17.15 -43.17
N GLN A 389 -33.80 17.72 -42.18
CA GLN A 389 -34.49 18.35 -41.06
C GLN A 389 -35.55 19.34 -41.59
N THR A 390 -36.81 19.12 -41.22
CA THR A 390 -37.96 19.93 -41.62
C THR A 390 -38.75 20.37 -40.40
N LYS A 391 -39.64 21.34 -40.60
CA LYS A 391 -40.53 21.86 -39.55
C LYS A 391 -41.90 21.20 -39.67
N LEU A 392 -42.44 20.75 -38.54
CA LEU A 392 -43.79 20.19 -38.44
C LEU A 392 -44.84 21.17 -38.97
N ILE A 393 -45.95 20.64 -39.49
CA ILE A 393 -47.03 21.44 -40.11
C ILE A 393 -47.74 22.34 -39.06
N TYR A 394 -47.71 21.94 -37.78
CA TYR A 394 -48.63 22.38 -36.73
C TYR A 394 -48.04 23.26 -35.62
N GLU A 395 -46.74 23.16 -35.32
CA GLU A 395 -46.15 23.74 -34.10
C GLU A 395 -45.59 25.15 -34.32
N ASN A 396 -45.97 26.08 -33.43
CA ASN A 396 -45.28 27.36 -33.26
C ASN A 396 -43.93 27.12 -32.54
N GLY A 397 -42.96 26.59 -33.27
CA GLY A 397 -41.64 26.25 -32.72
C GLY A 397 -40.66 25.71 -33.74
N THR A 398 -39.39 25.69 -33.36
CA THR A 398 -38.27 25.16 -34.14
C THR A 398 -37.91 23.73 -33.71
N VAL A 399 -38.89 22.86 -33.48
CA VAL A 399 -38.62 21.46 -33.09
C VAL A 399 -38.08 20.71 -34.32
N PRO A 400 -36.86 20.16 -34.28
CA PRO A 400 -36.30 19.34 -35.35
C PRO A 400 -37.15 18.09 -35.60
N ALA A 401 -37.63 17.91 -36.82
CA ALA A 401 -38.35 16.72 -37.25
C ALA A 401 -37.88 16.28 -38.64
N PHE A 402 -38.18 15.05 -39.01
CA PHE A 402 -38.04 14.55 -40.38
C PHE A 402 -39.25 13.68 -40.72
N ALA A 403 -39.56 13.59 -42.01
CA ALA A 403 -40.57 12.68 -42.51
C ALA A 403 -39.90 11.56 -43.32
N VAL A 404 -40.45 10.36 -43.27
CA VAL A 404 -40.04 9.24 -44.12
C VAL A 404 -41.18 8.95 -45.08
N TYR A 405 -40.88 8.91 -46.38
CA TYR A 405 -41.82 8.61 -47.44
C TYR A 405 -41.56 7.21 -47.99
N MET A 406 -42.64 6.45 -48.22
CA MET A 406 -42.63 5.14 -48.86
C MET A 406 -43.67 5.15 -49.98
N PRO A 407 -43.31 4.82 -51.24
CA PRO A 407 -44.21 5.00 -52.38
C PRO A 407 -45.20 3.84 -52.47
N ILE A 408 -46.43 4.08 -52.91
CA ILE A 408 -47.39 3.02 -53.24
C ILE A 408 -47.65 3.06 -54.73
N TYR A 409 -47.45 1.91 -55.38
CA TYR A 409 -47.71 1.73 -56.81
C TYR A 409 -48.98 0.91 -57.03
N THR A 410 -49.65 1.17 -58.15
CA THR A 410 -50.83 0.42 -58.59
C THR A 410 -50.51 -1.06 -58.74
N ASN A 411 -51.32 -1.89 -58.07
CA ASN A 411 -51.14 -3.32 -58.06
C ASN A 411 -51.36 -3.92 -59.47
N GLY A 412 -50.46 -4.82 -59.88
CA GLY A 412 -50.49 -5.49 -61.19
C GLY A 412 -49.80 -4.74 -62.34
N LEU A 413 -49.20 -3.57 -62.11
CA LEU A 413 -48.31 -2.91 -63.07
C LEU A 413 -46.83 -3.22 -62.78
N SER A 414 -46.02 -3.29 -63.84
CA SER A 414 -44.55 -3.31 -63.71
C SER A 414 -44.06 -2.01 -63.08
N HIS A 415 -43.01 -2.11 -62.27
CA HIS A 415 -42.41 -0.99 -61.56
C HIS A 415 -40.87 -1.12 -61.53
N ASP A 416 -40.29 -1.72 -62.58
CA ASP A 416 -38.86 -2.00 -62.69
C ASP A 416 -38.07 -0.75 -63.13
N THR A 417 -38.66 0.08 -63.99
CA THR A 417 -38.07 1.34 -64.47
C THR A 417 -38.59 2.57 -63.72
N VAL A 418 -37.86 3.69 -63.81
CA VAL A 418 -38.28 4.96 -63.19
C VAL A 418 -39.57 5.47 -63.83
N GLU A 419 -39.70 5.36 -65.16
CA GLU A 419 -40.87 5.79 -65.91
C GLU A 419 -42.12 4.97 -65.55
N GLU A 420 -41.95 3.66 -65.36
CA GLU A 420 -43.01 2.76 -64.88
C GLU A 420 -43.45 3.12 -63.46
N ARG A 421 -42.49 3.34 -62.56
CA ARG A 421 -42.77 3.80 -61.18
C ARG A 421 -43.48 5.14 -61.16
N GLU A 422 -43.10 6.09 -62.01
CA GLU A 422 -43.76 7.38 -62.11
C GLU A 422 -45.20 7.27 -62.64
N HIS A 423 -45.46 6.41 -63.61
CA HIS A 423 -46.82 6.19 -64.13
C HIS A 423 -47.70 5.43 -63.14
N GLY A 424 -47.14 4.43 -62.47
CA GLY A 424 -47.85 3.57 -61.53
C GLY A 424 -48.03 4.15 -60.13
N LEU A 425 -47.45 5.31 -59.80
CA LEU A 425 -47.56 5.89 -58.46
C LEU A 425 -49.00 6.33 -58.12
N GLU A 426 -49.54 5.80 -57.03
CA GLU A 426 -50.83 6.17 -56.44
C GLU A 426 -50.71 7.21 -55.32
N GLY A 427 -49.57 7.22 -54.63
CA GLY A 427 -49.33 8.10 -53.49
C GLY A 427 -48.20 7.58 -52.61
N TYR A 428 -48.15 8.04 -51.38
CA TYR A 428 -47.13 7.65 -50.40
C TYR A 428 -47.75 7.34 -49.04
N VAL A 429 -47.22 6.33 -48.37
CA VAL A 429 -47.30 6.30 -46.90
C VAL A 429 -46.19 7.20 -46.38
N ALA A 430 -46.51 8.10 -45.46
CA ALA A 430 -45.51 8.90 -44.80
C ALA A 430 -45.60 8.74 -43.28
N SER A 431 -44.45 8.81 -42.62
CA SER A 431 -44.38 8.88 -41.17
C SER A 431 -43.58 10.10 -40.75
N VAL A 432 -44.03 10.80 -39.72
CA VAL A 432 -43.34 11.96 -39.17
C VAL A 432 -42.69 11.58 -37.84
N PHE A 433 -41.42 11.96 -37.69
CA PHE A 433 -40.61 11.68 -36.52
C PHE A 433 -40.05 12.99 -35.95
N ARG A 434 -40.21 13.18 -34.64
CA ARG A 434 -39.46 14.21 -33.90
C ARG A 434 -38.12 13.62 -33.51
N THR A 435 -37.01 14.23 -33.95
CA THR A 435 -35.68 13.66 -33.71
C THR A 435 -35.39 13.51 -32.22
N GLY A 436 -35.82 14.49 -31.42
CA GLY A 436 -35.67 14.45 -29.96
C GLY A 436 -36.39 13.27 -29.32
N ASP A 437 -37.61 12.95 -29.75
CA ASP A 437 -38.42 11.89 -29.16
C ASP A 437 -37.90 10.51 -29.55
N VAL A 438 -37.52 10.33 -30.83
CA VAL A 438 -36.92 9.06 -31.30
C VAL A 438 -35.62 8.76 -30.54
N ILE A 439 -34.75 9.76 -30.38
CA ILE A 439 -33.50 9.57 -29.67
C ILE A 439 -33.74 9.38 -28.17
N ALA A 440 -34.64 10.15 -27.55
CA ALA A 440 -34.99 9.97 -26.15
C ALA A 440 -35.55 8.57 -25.86
N GLN A 441 -36.38 8.04 -26.77
CA GLN A 441 -36.92 6.69 -26.70
C GLN A 441 -35.80 5.64 -26.81
N SER A 442 -34.90 5.78 -27.79
CA SER A 442 -33.78 4.86 -27.99
C SER A 442 -32.78 4.90 -26.84
N LEU A 443 -32.70 6.02 -26.11
CA LEU A 443 -31.89 6.19 -24.91
C LEU A 443 -32.55 5.61 -23.65
N ARG A 444 -33.83 5.18 -23.68
CA ARG A 444 -34.46 4.54 -22.52
C ARG A 444 -33.81 3.18 -22.25
N GLY A 445 -33.45 2.95 -20.98
CA GLY A 445 -32.74 1.75 -20.56
C GLY A 445 -31.21 1.81 -20.73
N ILE A 446 -30.67 2.84 -21.41
CA ILE A 446 -29.23 3.09 -21.51
C ILE A 446 -28.80 4.02 -20.37
N ASN A 447 -27.63 3.78 -19.78
CA ASN A 447 -27.07 4.68 -18.77
C ASN A 447 -26.60 5.99 -19.43
N GLN A 448 -27.44 7.03 -19.34
CA GLN A 448 -27.19 8.35 -19.92
C GLN A 448 -26.26 9.23 -19.07
N LYS A 449 -25.88 8.79 -17.85
CA LYS A 449 -25.08 9.63 -16.94
C LYS A 449 -23.74 9.98 -17.58
N GLY A 450 -23.50 11.28 -17.74
CA GLY A 450 -22.25 11.81 -18.27
C GLY A 450 -22.01 11.58 -19.75
N LEU A 451 -22.92 10.93 -20.48
CA LEU A 451 -22.81 10.72 -21.92
C LEU A 451 -23.31 11.97 -22.66
N GLN A 452 -22.44 12.57 -23.46
CA GLN A 452 -22.76 13.65 -24.38
C GLN A 452 -22.94 13.07 -25.78
N LEU A 453 -24.14 13.25 -26.36
CA LEU A 453 -24.51 12.72 -27.67
C LEU A 453 -24.88 13.87 -28.61
N ARG A 454 -24.33 13.81 -29.83
CA ARG A 454 -24.71 14.65 -30.95
C ARG A 454 -24.98 13.78 -32.17
N VAL A 455 -26.11 14.02 -32.84
CA VAL A 455 -26.48 13.33 -34.08
C VAL A 455 -26.46 14.32 -35.22
N LEU A 456 -25.73 13.97 -36.27
CA LEU A 456 -25.49 14.81 -37.43
C LEU A 456 -26.02 14.16 -38.71
N ASP A 457 -26.62 14.95 -39.60
CA ASP A 457 -26.92 14.52 -40.97
C ASP A 457 -25.72 14.83 -41.87
N ASP A 458 -25.00 13.80 -42.31
CA ASP A 458 -23.82 13.96 -43.17
C ASP A 458 -24.17 14.51 -44.57
N SER A 459 -25.45 14.46 -44.95
CA SER A 459 -25.95 14.93 -46.25
C SER A 459 -26.48 16.38 -46.24
N ALA A 460 -26.45 17.06 -45.09
CA ALA A 460 -26.98 18.41 -44.90
C ALA A 460 -25.87 19.50 -44.92
N THR A 461 -26.24 20.72 -45.30
CA THR A 461 -25.36 21.92 -45.21
C THR A 461 -25.08 22.28 -43.75
N SER A 462 -23.98 23.01 -43.49
CA SER A 462 -23.44 23.27 -42.14
C SER A 462 -24.43 23.84 -41.12
N THR A 463 -25.48 24.56 -41.56
CA THR A 463 -26.51 25.15 -40.69
C THR A 463 -27.65 24.19 -40.33
N GLN A 464 -27.84 23.09 -41.05
CA GLN A 464 -28.87 22.07 -40.80
C GLN A 464 -28.29 20.69 -40.46
N GLN A 465 -26.99 20.64 -40.17
CA GLN A 465 -26.28 19.40 -39.96
C GLN A 465 -26.62 18.73 -38.63
N THR A 466 -27.10 19.45 -37.60
CA THR A 466 -27.33 18.88 -36.26
C THR A 466 -28.79 18.51 -36.06
N LEU A 467 -29.07 17.21 -36.02
CA LEU A 467 -30.41 16.67 -35.80
C LEU A 467 -30.78 16.64 -34.31
N PHE A 468 -29.80 16.37 -33.44
CA PHE A 468 -29.99 16.31 -31.99
C PHE A 468 -28.69 16.56 -31.23
N GLN A 469 -28.81 17.15 -30.04
CA GLN A 469 -27.70 17.34 -29.12
C GLN A 469 -28.25 17.42 -27.68
N ASN A 470 -27.65 16.66 -26.75
CA ASN A 470 -28.10 16.66 -25.35
C ASN A 470 -27.30 17.60 -24.41
N SER A 471 -26.21 18.20 -24.89
CA SER A 471 -25.34 19.10 -24.12
C SER A 471 -24.84 20.23 -24.99
N ILE A 472 -24.94 21.48 -24.55
CA ILE A 472 -24.58 22.69 -25.33
C ILE A 472 -23.05 22.85 -25.45
N GLU A 473 -22.28 22.30 -24.51
CA GLU A 473 -20.82 22.40 -24.55
C GLU A 473 -20.22 21.51 -25.64
N HIS A 474 -19.35 22.09 -26.47
CA HIS A 474 -18.48 21.31 -27.33
C HIS A 474 -17.57 20.44 -26.47
N ALA A 475 -17.56 19.13 -26.77
CA ALA A 475 -16.61 18.20 -26.18
C ALA A 475 -15.20 18.77 -26.36
N LYS A 476 -14.52 19.05 -25.24
CA LYS A 476 -13.10 19.43 -25.28
C LYS A 476 -12.30 18.29 -25.93
N PRO A 477 -11.25 18.57 -26.71
CA PRO A 477 -10.46 17.55 -27.43
C PRO A 477 -9.85 16.46 -26.54
N SER A 478 -9.81 16.68 -25.22
CA SER A 478 -9.28 15.74 -24.21
C SER A 478 -10.29 14.72 -23.69
N ALA A 479 -11.56 14.78 -24.09
CA ALA A 479 -12.58 13.82 -23.66
C ALA A 479 -12.55 12.57 -24.55
N LEU A 480 -12.75 11.39 -23.97
CA LEU A 480 -13.00 10.16 -24.73
C LEU A 480 -14.17 10.41 -25.69
N GLN A 481 -13.87 10.38 -26.99
CA GLN A 481 -14.83 10.64 -28.07
C GLN A 481 -14.88 9.45 -29.01
N ARG A 482 -16.08 9.09 -29.44
CA ARG A 482 -16.33 8.06 -30.45
C ARG A 482 -17.30 8.61 -31.49
N LYS A 483 -16.95 8.43 -32.77
CA LYS A 483 -17.84 8.70 -33.90
C LYS A 483 -18.28 7.38 -34.52
N THR A 484 -19.56 7.26 -34.79
CA THR A 484 -20.18 6.10 -35.44
C THR A 484 -21.28 6.61 -36.38
N SER A 485 -21.95 5.72 -37.12
CA SER A 485 -23.02 6.12 -38.05
C SER A 485 -24.14 5.09 -38.10
N VAL A 486 -25.35 5.58 -38.32
CA VAL A 486 -26.57 4.81 -38.60
C VAL A 486 -27.01 5.18 -40.00
N GLU A 487 -27.42 4.19 -40.78
CA GLU A 487 -27.96 4.39 -42.13
C GLU A 487 -29.40 3.90 -42.16
N THR A 488 -30.33 4.81 -42.47
CA THR A 488 -31.76 4.53 -42.47
C THR A 488 -32.49 5.42 -43.47
N ALA A 489 -33.50 4.85 -44.15
CA ALA A 489 -34.32 5.55 -45.15
C ALA A 489 -33.49 6.38 -46.16
N GLY A 490 -32.41 5.78 -46.69
CA GLY A 490 -31.52 6.40 -47.67
C GLY A 490 -30.63 7.54 -47.15
N ARG A 491 -30.62 7.83 -45.84
CA ARG A 491 -29.74 8.83 -45.23
C ARG A 491 -28.72 8.18 -44.30
N LYS A 492 -27.53 8.79 -44.26
CA LYS A 492 -26.47 8.45 -43.32
C LYS A 492 -26.36 9.52 -42.24
N TRP A 493 -26.55 9.13 -40.99
CA TRP A 493 -26.41 10.01 -39.84
C TRP A 493 -25.20 9.61 -39.03
N SER A 494 -24.36 10.59 -38.66
CA SER A 494 -23.22 10.35 -37.80
C SER A 494 -23.51 10.69 -36.35
N LEU A 495 -23.18 9.78 -35.45
CA LEU A 495 -23.35 9.92 -34.02
C LEU A 495 -21.99 10.22 -33.41
N GLU A 496 -21.87 11.40 -32.81
CA GLU A 496 -20.71 11.82 -32.05
C GLU A 496 -21.02 11.69 -30.57
N CYS A 497 -20.43 10.67 -29.94
CA CYS A 497 -20.56 10.40 -28.53
C CYS A 497 -19.28 10.85 -27.80
N SER A 498 -19.42 11.42 -26.62
CA SER A 498 -18.30 11.72 -25.74
C SER A 498 -18.70 11.63 -24.26
N LEU A 499 -17.73 11.54 -23.37
CA LEU A 499 -17.97 11.65 -21.93
C LEU A 499 -17.75 13.08 -21.46
N SER A 500 -18.69 13.59 -20.66
CA SER A 500 -18.57 14.87 -19.98
C SER A 500 -17.35 14.90 -19.05
N SER A 501 -16.72 16.07 -18.93
CA SER A 501 -15.56 16.27 -18.05
C SER A 501 -15.92 16.03 -16.58
N GLU A 502 -17.14 16.39 -16.18
CA GLU A 502 -17.65 16.18 -14.82
C GLU A 502 -17.79 14.68 -14.48
N TYR A 503 -18.27 13.86 -15.42
CA TYR A 503 -18.39 12.42 -15.20
C TYR A 503 -17.03 11.74 -15.05
N LEU A 504 -16.06 12.10 -15.88
CA LEU A 504 -14.68 11.58 -15.80
C LEU A 504 -14.01 11.95 -14.47
N LEU A 505 -14.31 13.13 -13.93
CA LEU A 505 -13.86 13.58 -12.62
C LEU A 505 -14.54 12.81 -11.48
N ALA A 506 -15.86 12.66 -11.53
CA ALA A 506 -16.65 12.00 -10.49
C ALA A 506 -16.42 10.49 -10.40
N HIS A 507 -16.11 9.82 -11.53
CA HIS A 507 -15.91 8.36 -11.60
C HIS A 507 -14.44 7.96 -11.68
N ARG A 508 -13.55 8.86 -11.29
CA ARG A 508 -12.11 8.59 -11.22
C ARG A 508 -11.83 7.52 -10.17
N SER A 509 -11.23 6.39 -10.55
CA SER A 509 -10.97 5.35 -9.58
C SER A 509 -9.77 5.73 -8.70
N TRP A 510 -9.93 5.51 -7.41
CA TRP A 510 -8.87 5.72 -6.42
C TRP A 510 -7.80 4.60 -6.46
N GLN A 511 -7.95 3.60 -7.33
CA GLN A 511 -7.10 2.41 -7.34
C GLN A 511 -5.66 2.75 -7.74
N SER A 512 -5.47 3.41 -8.89
CA SER A 512 -4.16 3.87 -9.36
C SER A 512 -3.48 4.79 -8.34
N TRP A 513 -4.26 5.68 -7.71
CA TRP A 513 -3.77 6.59 -6.66
C TRP A 513 -3.36 5.86 -5.38
N SER A 514 -4.13 4.85 -4.96
CA SER A 514 -3.84 4.06 -3.76
C SER A 514 -2.58 3.21 -3.92
N VAL A 515 -2.35 2.62 -5.10
CA VAL A 515 -1.11 1.88 -5.42
C VAL A 515 0.10 2.80 -5.28
N LEU A 516 0.01 4.00 -5.85
CA LEU A 516 1.07 4.99 -5.78
C LEU A 516 1.30 5.41 -4.32
N ALA A 517 0.27 5.88 -3.61
CA ALA A 517 0.38 6.35 -2.22
C ALA A 517 0.94 5.28 -1.26
N VAL A 518 0.43 4.04 -1.31
CA VAL A 518 0.90 2.94 -0.45
C VAL A 518 2.33 2.54 -0.79
N GLY A 519 2.65 2.41 -2.09
CA GLY A 519 3.99 2.03 -2.54
C GLY A 519 5.06 3.06 -2.15
N LEU A 520 4.71 4.34 -2.19
CA LEU A 520 5.59 5.43 -1.80
C LEU A 520 5.78 5.54 -0.30
N LEU A 521 4.71 5.36 0.47
CA LEU A 521 4.80 5.28 1.93
C LEU A 521 5.69 4.10 2.35
N PHE A 522 5.53 2.94 1.70
CA PHE A 522 6.42 1.80 1.88
C PHE A 522 7.88 2.13 1.51
N THR A 523 8.10 2.85 0.40
CA THR A 523 9.46 3.31 0.00
C THR A 523 10.09 4.22 1.05
N GLY A 524 9.32 5.15 1.63
CA GLY A 524 9.77 6.01 2.71
C GLY A 524 10.10 5.25 4.00
N LEU A 525 9.23 4.30 4.40
CA LEU A 525 9.47 3.44 5.56
C LEU A 525 10.67 2.53 5.38
N LEU A 526 10.84 1.93 4.19
CA LEU A 526 12.01 1.15 3.84
C LEU A 526 13.28 1.99 3.92
N GLY A 527 13.24 3.23 3.40
CA GLY A 527 14.35 4.17 3.50
C GLY A 527 14.72 4.50 4.95
N ALA A 528 13.73 4.78 5.79
CA ALA A 528 13.91 5.00 7.22
C ALA A 528 14.52 3.78 7.93
N PHE A 529 14.04 2.59 7.62
CA PHE A 529 14.58 1.33 8.16
C PHE A 529 16.04 1.10 7.74
N LEU A 530 16.34 1.23 6.44
CA LEU A 530 17.71 1.07 5.92
C LEU A 530 18.66 2.11 6.50
N LEU A 531 18.19 3.35 6.72
CA LEU A 531 18.96 4.40 7.39
C LEU A 531 19.36 4.02 8.82
N VAL A 532 18.43 3.44 9.59
CA VAL A 532 18.69 2.95 10.95
C VAL A 532 19.67 1.77 10.92
N VAL A 533 19.40 0.73 10.13
CA VAL A 533 20.22 -0.48 10.08
C VAL A 533 21.65 -0.18 9.62
N THR A 534 21.82 0.62 8.57
CA THR A 534 23.15 1.00 8.08
C THR A 534 23.86 1.97 9.03
N GLY A 535 23.11 2.79 9.78
CA GLY A 535 23.65 3.65 10.83
C GLY A 535 24.23 2.87 12.01
N HIS A 536 23.59 1.78 12.43
CA HIS A 536 24.11 0.90 13.48
C HIS A 536 25.42 0.23 13.08
N ARG A 537 25.47 -0.34 11.88
CA ARG A 537 26.66 -1.04 11.36
C ARG A 537 27.90 -0.14 11.31
N GLN A 538 27.73 1.12 10.92
CA GLN A 538 28.84 2.08 10.86
C GLN A 538 29.38 2.42 12.26
N ARG A 539 28.50 2.52 13.27
CA ARG A 539 28.93 2.72 14.66
C ARG A 539 29.74 1.55 15.19
N ASP A 540 29.29 0.33 14.91
CA ASP A 540 29.99 -0.88 15.35
C ASP A 540 31.36 -1.00 14.68
N GLU A 541 31.47 -0.71 13.37
CA GLU A 541 32.73 -0.74 12.63
C GLU A 541 33.76 0.30 13.13
N VAL A 542 33.31 1.53 13.46
CA VAL A 542 34.18 2.57 14.05
C VAL A 542 34.67 2.16 15.44
N LEU A 543 33.80 1.60 16.27
CA LEU A 543 34.15 1.16 17.62
C LEU A 543 35.17 -0.01 17.60
N VAL A 544 35.02 -0.94 16.65
CA VAL A 544 35.93 -2.10 16.48
C VAL A 544 37.30 -1.65 15.96
N ALA A 545 37.36 -0.69 15.04
CA ALA A 545 38.62 -0.17 14.50
C ALA A 545 39.47 0.52 15.57
N GLU A 546 38.83 1.31 16.45
CA GLU A 546 39.51 2.00 17.56
C GLU A 546 40.13 0.99 18.55
N ARG A 547 39.38 -0.05 18.93
CA ARG A 547 39.86 -1.12 19.82
C ARG A 547 40.97 -1.98 19.23
N ALA A 548 40.91 -2.29 17.94
CA ALA A 548 41.95 -3.07 17.28
C ALA A 548 43.30 -2.34 17.25
N GLN A 549 43.29 -1.02 17.09
CA GLN A 549 44.51 -0.20 17.05
C GLN A 549 45.19 -0.10 18.42
N GLU A 550 44.41 -0.02 19.50
CA GLU A 550 44.91 -0.06 20.89
C GLU A 550 45.60 -1.40 21.22
N LEU A 551 45.02 -2.53 20.79
CA LEU A 551 45.53 -3.88 21.05
C LEU A 551 46.85 -4.18 20.32
N VAL A 552 47.01 -3.71 19.09
CA VAL A 552 48.24 -3.89 18.30
C VAL A 552 49.41 -3.10 18.90
N ALA A 553 49.16 -1.89 19.39
CA ALA A 553 50.19 -1.08 20.04
C ALA A 553 50.69 -1.69 21.37
N ALA A 554 49.80 -2.31 22.15
CA ALA A 554 50.15 -2.94 23.42
C ALA A 554 51.00 -4.23 23.25
N ASN A 555 50.70 -5.06 22.24
CA ASN A 555 51.43 -6.31 21.99
C ASN A 555 52.87 -6.09 21.50
N ALA A 556 53.13 -5.03 20.75
CA ALA A 556 54.48 -4.73 20.23
C ALA A 556 55.47 -4.30 21.33
N MET A 557 54.98 -3.69 22.42
CA MET A 557 55.83 -3.29 23.57
C MET A 557 56.23 -4.50 24.43
N LEU A 558 55.31 -5.45 24.64
CA LEU A 558 55.53 -6.59 25.54
C LEU A 558 56.61 -7.56 25.02
N HIS A 559 56.71 -7.74 23.70
CA HIS A 559 57.68 -8.64 23.09
C HIS A 559 59.13 -8.15 23.14
N ARG A 560 59.34 -6.84 23.36
CA ARG A 560 60.69 -6.25 23.44
C ARG A 560 61.33 -6.44 24.81
N GLU A 561 60.54 -6.58 25.86
CA GLU A 561 61.00 -6.61 27.26
C GLU A 561 61.37 -8.03 27.75
N ILE A 562 60.85 -9.08 27.09
CA ILE A 562 61.03 -10.48 27.49
C ILE A 562 62.39 -11.05 27.03
N ALA A 563 63.05 -10.45 26.04
CA ALA A 563 64.29 -10.98 25.45
C ALA A 563 65.57 -10.73 26.28
N GLU A 564 65.59 -9.78 27.22
CA GLU A 564 66.82 -9.31 27.87
C GLU A 564 67.13 -10.00 29.23
N ARG A 565 66.21 -10.79 29.80
CA ARG A 565 66.27 -11.16 31.24
C ARG A 565 66.79 -12.58 31.59
N SER A 566 67.24 -13.37 30.61
CA SER A 566 67.37 -14.83 30.75
C SER A 566 68.74 -15.40 31.21
N VAL A 567 69.81 -14.62 31.43
CA VAL A 567 71.18 -15.22 31.49
C VAL A 567 71.91 -15.19 32.85
N ALA A 568 71.45 -14.52 33.91
CA ALA A 568 72.30 -14.30 35.10
C ALA A 568 71.68 -14.69 36.46
N GLU A 569 70.84 -15.73 36.49
CA GLU A 569 70.47 -16.44 37.71
C GLU A 569 71.36 -17.68 37.88
N SER A 570 71.91 -17.93 39.07
CA SER A 570 72.00 -19.26 39.72
C SER A 570 73.28 -19.47 40.52
N GLY A 571 73.36 -18.96 41.75
CA GLY A 571 74.52 -19.29 42.58
C GLY A 571 74.32 -19.16 44.08
N LEU A 572 74.66 -18.01 44.67
CA LEU A 572 75.27 -18.08 46.00
C LEU A 572 74.85 -16.99 47.01
N ARG A 573 73.59 -16.55 47.05
CA ARG A 573 73.14 -15.76 48.23
C ARG A 573 71.79 -16.19 48.81
N ILE A 574 71.46 -17.46 48.59
CA ILE A 574 70.21 -18.14 48.94
C ILE A 574 70.00 -18.31 50.47
N SER A 575 70.98 -18.01 51.32
CA SER A 575 70.78 -18.03 52.80
C SER A 575 70.38 -16.66 53.37
N GLU A 576 71.10 -15.57 53.04
CA GLU A 576 70.77 -14.21 53.50
C GLU A 576 69.55 -13.61 52.78
N ALA A 577 69.31 -14.04 51.54
CA ALA A 577 68.12 -13.65 50.78
C ALA A 577 66.85 -14.31 51.29
N LYS A 578 66.87 -15.37 52.12
CA LYS A 578 65.65 -16.10 52.48
C LYS A 578 64.74 -15.31 53.44
N LEU A 579 65.31 -14.55 54.39
CA LEU A 579 64.53 -13.67 55.28
C LEU A 579 64.07 -12.37 54.59
N ARG A 580 64.87 -11.80 53.68
CA ARG A 580 64.43 -10.71 52.79
C ARG A 580 63.42 -11.19 51.73
N SER A 581 63.51 -12.44 51.28
CA SER A 581 62.61 -13.06 50.30
C SER A 581 61.23 -13.27 50.88
N VAL A 582 61.08 -13.66 52.15
CA VAL A 582 59.74 -13.79 52.76
C VAL A 582 59.00 -12.44 52.80
N THR A 583 59.68 -11.31 53.02
CA THR A 583 59.05 -9.97 52.97
C THR A 583 58.98 -9.34 51.57
N HIS A 584 59.80 -9.83 50.62
CA HIS A 584 59.78 -9.42 49.20
C HIS A 584 58.89 -10.30 48.30
N SER A 585 58.47 -11.49 48.73
CA SER A 585 57.73 -12.48 47.93
C SER A 585 56.21 -12.44 48.15
N ILE A 586 55.74 -11.73 49.18
CA ILE A 586 54.32 -11.45 49.36
C ILE A 586 53.99 -10.25 48.47
N GLY A 587 53.06 -10.42 47.52
CA GLY A 587 52.61 -9.34 46.62
C GLY A 587 51.88 -8.18 47.30
N ASP A 588 51.79 -8.21 48.63
CA ASP A 588 51.19 -7.18 49.47
C ASP A 588 52.24 -6.14 49.87
N ALA A 589 51.82 -4.90 50.01
CA ALA A 589 52.67 -3.83 50.52
C ALA A 589 52.82 -3.96 52.03
N ILE A 590 54.06 -4.00 52.50
CA ILE A 590 54.41 -3.97 53.91
C ILE A 590 55.15 -2.66 54.17
N VAL A 591 54.54 -1.82 55.00
CA VAL A 591 55.06 -0.51 55.36
C VAL A 591 55.17 -0.45 56.88
N SER A 592 56.33 -0.02 57.40
CA SER A 592 56.45 0.26 58.84
C SER A 592 56.85 1.70 59.12
N ALA A 593 56.34 2.25 60.21
CA ALA A 593 56.63 3.60 60.68
C ALA A 593 57.04 3.65 62.15
N ASP A 594 57.82 4.65 62.50
CA ASP A 594 58.23 4.96 63.87
C ASP A 594 57.12 5.65 64.70
N ASP A 595 57.44 6.01 65.94
CA ASP A 595 56.53 6.67 66.88
C ASP A 595 56.09 8.09 66.48
N SER A 596 56.79 8.67 65.50
CA SER A 596 56.54 9.97 64.91
C SER A 596 55.72 9.85 63.61
N GLY A 597 55.44 8.63 63.16
CA GLY A 597 54.66 8.34 61.95
C GLY A 597 55.47 8.41 60.65
N ASN A 598 56.80 8.41 60.73
CA ASN A 598 57.68 8.42 59.57
C ASN A 598 57.98 6.99 59.12
N ILE A 599 58.03 6.77 57.81
CA ILE A 599 58.26 5.45 57.22
C ILE A 599 59.71 5.02 57.46
N VAL A 600 59.90 3.90 58.14
CA VAL A 600 61.21 3.30 58.43
C VAL A 600 61.45 1.98 57.70
N PHE A 601 60.40 1.40 57.09
CA PHE A 601 60.50 0.19 56.30
C PHE A 601 59.54 0.22 55.11
N TRP A 602 60.03 -0.17 53.94
CA TRP A 602 59.29 -0.15 52.69
C TRP A 602 59.68 -1.34 51.81
N ASN A 603 58.78 -2.32 51.66
CA ASN A 603 59.06 -3.48 50.81
C ASN A 603 58.79 -3.18 49.31
N PRO A 604 59.26 -4.03 48.37
CA PRO A 604 58.97 -3.85 46.94
C PRO A 604 57.49 -3.94 46.60
N GLY A 605 56.68 -4.68 47.37
CA GLY A 605 55.23 -4.68 47.23
C GLY A 605 54.66 -3.27 47.40
N ALA A 606 55.14 -2.53 48.41
CA ALA A 606 54.79 -1.13 48.63
C ALA A 606 55.28 -0.24 47.49
N ALA A 607 56.49 -0.46 46.97
CA ALA A 607 57.00 0.28 45.82
C ALA A 607 56.15 0.06 44.55
N ALA A 608 55.74 -1.19 44.30
CA ALA A 608 54.93 -1.55 43.14
C ALA A 608 53.51 -0.99 43.21
N ILE A 609 52.87 -0.98 44.39
CA ILE A 609 51.49 -0.49 44.51
C ILE A 609 51.37 1.00 44.82
N PHE A 610 52.35 1.67 45.41
CA PHE A 610 52.27 3.11 45.69
C PHE A 610 53.12 3.98 44.76
N GLY A 611 54.07 3.39 44.01
CA GLY A 611 54.88 4.09 43.01
C GLY A 611 56.05 4.92 43.58
N TYR A 612 56.28 4.86 44.89
CA TYR A 612 57.47 5.43 45.54
C TYR A 612 58.57 4.36 45.63
N THR A 613 59.81 4.72 45.29
CA THR A 613 60.95 3.83 45.59
C THR A 613 61.20 3.81 47.10
N GLU A 614 61.86 2.77 47.62
CA GLU A 614 62.23 2.68 49.04
C GLU A 614 63.01 3.93 49.49
N THR A 615 63.98 4.37 48.70
CA THR A 615 64.78 5.58 48.97
C THR A 615 63.96 6.87 48.98
N GLU A 616 62.87 6.93 48.21
CA GLU A 616 61.95 8.08 48.20
C GLU A 616 60.93 8.04 49.33
N ALA A 617 60.62 6.84 49.85
CA ALA A 617 59.59 6.62 50.85
C ALA A 617 60.14 6.71 52.28
N LEU A 618 61.35 6.21 52.53
CA LEU A 618 61.98 6.24 53.85
C LEU A 618 62.13 7.68 54.37
N GLY A 619 61.78 7.90 55.64
CA GLY A 619 61.82 9.19 56.31
C GLY A 619 60.66 10.14 55.98
N LYS A 620 59.78 9.80 55.02
CA LYS A 620 58.54 10.56 54.78
C LYS A 620 57.44 10.17 55.75
N PRO A 621 56.50 11.08 56.08
CA PRO A 621 55.35 10.75 56.90
C PRO A 621 54.41 9.78 56.17
N LEU A 622 53.79 8.84 56.90
CA LEU A 622 52.80 7.89 56.37
C LEU A 622 51.63 8.57 55.62
N THR A 623 51.34 9.83 55.93
CA THR A 623 50.32 10.64 55.24
C THR A 623 50.59 10.84 53.75
N THR A 624 51.80 10.57 53.26
CA THR A 624 52.13 10.64 51.82
C THR A 624 51.38 9.61 50.96
N ILE A 625 51.04 8.45 51.51
CA ILE A 625 50.37 7.36 50.79
C ILE A 625 48.89 7.19 51.16
N ILE A 626 48.36 8.16 51.90
CA ILE A 626 47.00 8.16 52.43
C ILE A 626 46.27 9.38 51.85
N PRO A 627 45.06 9.23 51.28
CA PRO A 627 44.23 10.36 50.89
C PRO A 627 43.94 11.32 52.05
N GLN A 628 43.89 12.62 51.76
CA GLN A 628 43.71 13.66 52.79
C GLN A 628 42.46 13.45 53.66
N ARG A 629 41.39 12.88 53.09
CA ARG A 629 40.14 12.54 53.83
C ARG A 629 40.34 11.55 54.98
N TYR A 630 41.40 10.74 54.95
CA TYR A 630 41.70 9.75 55.98
C TYR A 630 42.75 10.22 57.00
N TYR A 631 43.25 11.45 56.93
CA TYR A 631 44.25 11.97 57.88
C TYR A 631 43.75 12.01 59.33
N GLY A 632 42.48 12.35 59.54
CA GLY A 632 41.85 12.31 60.87
C GLY A 632 41.81 10.90 61.43
N LEU A 633 41.32 9.94 60.63
CA LEU A 633 41.24 8.53 60.99
C LEU A 633 42.63 7.93 61.31
N HIS A 634 43.64 8.29 60.53
CA HIS A 634 45.03 7.86 60.76
C HIS A 634 45.59 8.39 62.09
N ARG A 635 45.39 9.68 62.37
CA ARG A 635 45.83 10.32 63.64
C ARG A 635 45.20 9.64 64.85
N ASP A 636 43.88 9.41 64.79
CA ASP A 636 43.14 8.76 65.87
C ASP A 636 43.57 7.30 66.06
N THR A 637 43.88 6.59 64.98
CA THR A 637 44.33 5.19 65.01
C THR A 637 45.73 5.06 65.61
N ILE A 638 46.70 5.91 65.23
CA ILE A 638 48.03 5.93 65.85
C ILE A 638 47.94 6.31 67.33
N ALA A 639 47.12 7.30 67.69
CA ALA A 639 46.92 7.69 69.09
C ALA A 639 46.35 6.55 69.95
N ARG A 640 45.38 5.79 69.42
CA ARG A 640 44.82 4.60 70.08
C ARG A 640 45.86 3.49 70.26
N LEU A 641 46.66 3.22 69.23
CA LEU A 641 47.73 2.20 69.31
C LEU A 641 48.86 2.60 70.27
N LYS A 642 49.17 3.90 70.38
CA LYS A 642 50.14 4.44 71.34
C LYS A 642 49.65 4.28 72.79
N ALA A 643 48.35 4.40 73.04
CA ALA A 643 47.74 4.25 74.36
C ALA A 643 47.57 2.78 74.80
N ALA A 644 47.50 1.84 73.86
CA ALA A 644 47.12 0.45 74.13
C ALA A 644 48.24 -0.44 74.72
N GLY A 645 49.52 -0.05 74.65
CA GLY A 645 50.65 -0.93 75.02
C GLY A 645 50.70 -2.22 74.18
N GLU A 646 51.78 -3.01 74.28
CA GLU A 646 52.05 -4.18 73.41
C GLU A 646 50.79 -5.01 73.09
N THR A 647 50.28 -4.86 71.88
CA THR A 647 49.14 -5.64 71.38
C THR A 647 49.65 -6.59 70.31
N ARG A 648 50.00 -7.83 70.70
CA ARG A 648 50.13 -8.95 69.77
C ARG A 648 48.73 -9.39 69.34
N GLY A 649 48.06 -8.57 68.52
CA GLY A 649 46.72 -8.83 68.03
C GLY A 649 46.43 -8.04 66.78
N VAL A 650 46.12 -8.75 65.70
CA VAL A 650 45.70 -8.20 64.40
C VAL A 650 44.51 -7.26 64.61
N VAL A 651 44.70 -5.96 64.36
CA VAL A 651 43.59 -5.01 64.35
C VAL A 651 42.80 -5.26 63.07
N LYS A 652 41.49 -5.45 63.25
CA LYS A 652 40.44 -5.67 62.24
C LYS A 652 40.83 -5.17 60.85
N THR A 653 40.77 -6.05 59.85
CA THR A 653 41.03 -5.69 58.44
C THR A 653 40.00 -4.66 57.97
N VAL A 654 40.46 -3.56 57.38
CA VAL A 654 39.60 -2.47 56.88
C VAL A 654 39.90 -2.24 55.40
N GLU A 655 38.85 -2.14 54.58
CA GLU A 655 38.96 -1.67 53.20
C GLU A 655 38.95 -0.14 53.18
N LEU A 656 39.98 0.43 52.57
CA LEU A 656 40.17 1.87 52.42
C LEU A 656 40.84 2.16 51.09
N GLU A 657 41.15 3.43 50.82
CA GLU A 657 41.83 3.79 49.58
C GLU A 657 43.24 4.29 49.88
N GLY A 658 44.20 3.73 49.15
CA GLY A 658 45.59 4.17 49.15
C GLY A 658 45.81 5.24 48.07
N LEU A 659 46.78 6.13 48.29
CA LEU A 659 47.14 7.19 47.37
C LEU A 659 48.50 6.88 46.72
N ARG A 660 48.54 6.83 45.39
CA ARG A 660 49.77 6.64 44.61
C ARG A 660 50.53 7.95 44.42
N LYS A 661 51.80 7.84 44.06
CA LYS A 661 52.68 8.98 43.73
C LYS A 661 52.15 9.87 42.60
N ASP A 662 51.38 9.32 41.67
CA ASP A 662 50.73 10.03 40.57
C ASP A 662 49.43 10.74 40.98
N GLY A 663 49.00 10.61 42.25
CA GLY A 663 47.78 11.17 42.78
C GLY A 663 46.54 10.27 42.61
N ALA A 664 46.67 9.08 42.02
CA ALA A 664 45.55 8.16 41.85
C ALA A 664 45.21 7.42 43.15
N GLU A 665 43.93 7.45 43.52
CA GLU A 665 43.38 6.65 44.64
C GLU A 665 43.04 5.24 44.14
N PHE A 666 43.31 4.21 44.96
CA PHE A 666 42.99 2.82 44.63
C PHE A 666 42.58 2.02 45.87
N PRO A 667 41.69 1.02 45.75
CA PRO A 667 41.19 0.28 46.90
C PRO A 667 42.26 -0.66 47.44
N VAL A 668 42.50 -0.58 48.75
CA VAL A 668 43.41 -1.43 49.51
C VAL A 668 42.71 -2.01 50.73
N GLU A 669 42.97 -3.29 50.97
CA GLU A 669 42.61 -3.97 52.20
C GLU A 669 43.79 -3.87 53.17
N MET A 670 43.62 -3.23 54.33
CA MET A 670 44.71 -2.93 55.27
C MET A 670 44.55 -3.66 56.60
N THR A 671 45.67 -4.19 57.10
CA THR A 671 45.82 -4.73 58.45
C THR A 671 46.96 -4.01 59.17
N LEU A 672 46.75 -3.58 60.42
CA LEU A 672 47.72 -2.80 61.19
C LEU A 672 48.13 -3.53 62.47
N SER A 673 49.43 -3.51 62.76
CA SER A 673 50.04 -4.10 63.95
C SER A 673 51.07 -3.15 64.57
N SER A 674 51.42 -3.35 65.84
CA SER A 674 52.48 -2.59 66.50
C SER A 674 53.44 -3.52 67.26
N TRP A 675 54.70 -3.12 67.36
CA TRP A 675 55.75 -3.87 68.06
C TRP A 675 56.79 -2.91 68.64
N LYS A 676 57.51 -3.35 69.69
CA LYS A 676 58.48 -2.53 70.41
C LYS A 676 59.86 -3.15 70.34
N THR A 677 60.89 -2.30 70.24
CA THR A 677 62.29 -2.69 70.45
C THR A 677 62.96 -1.78 71.47
N ASN A 678 64.22 -2.07 71.77
CA ASN A 678 65.08 -1.21 72.58
C ASN A 678 65.31 0.18 71.95
N GLN A 679 64.93 0.38 70.69
CA GLN A 679 65.10 1.62 69.92
C GLN A 679 63.79 2.43 69.75
N GLY A 680 62.63 1.90 70.16
CA GLY A 680 61.35 2.61 70.02
C GLY A 680 60.15 1.69 69.75
N GLN A 681 58.96 2.28 69.65
CA GLN A 681 57.73 1.61 69.20
C GLN A 681 57.57 1.80 67.69
N PHE A 682 57.22 0.73 66.99
CA PHE A 682 57.01 0.71 65.54
C PHE A 682 55.61 0.19 65.20
N TYR A 683 55.05 0.68 64.10
CA TYR A 683 53.76 0.27 63.56
C TYR A 683 53.98 -0.32 62.18
N THR A 684 53.44 -1.52 61.91
CA THR A 684 53.55 -2.18 60.61
C THR A 684 52.16 -2.40 60.03
N GLY A 685 51.93 -1.81 58.85
CA GLY A 685 50.75 -2.01 58.02
C GLY A 685 51.03 -2.97 56.87
N ILE A 686 50.15 -3.94 56.67
CA ILE A 686 50.10 -4.79 55.48
C ILE A 686 48.90 -4.34 54.64
N LEU A 687 49.13 -3.94 53.40
CA LEU A 687 48.14 -3.38 52.48
C LEU A 687 48.09 -4.21 51.21
N ARG A 688 46.90 -4.72 50.86
CA ARG A 688 46.67 -5.57 49.69
C ARG A 688 45.82 -4.86 48.66
N ASP A 689 46.29 -4.80 47.41
CA ASP A 689 45.52 -4.26 46.28
C ASP A 689 44.43 -5.25 45.86
N ILE A 690 43.16 -4.83 45.96
CA ILE A 690 41.99 -5.69 45.68
C ILE A 690 41.33 -5.42 44.32
N ARG A 691 41.97 -4.66 43.40
CA ARG A 691 41.39 -4.35 42.07
C ARG A 691 41.03 -5.60 41.26
N ARG A 692 41.86 -6.65 41.28
CA ARG A 692 41.59 -7.91 40.57
C ARG A 692 40.40 -8.70 41.15
N ARG A 693 40.23 -8.69 42.48
CA ARG A 693 39.09 -9.36 43.15
C ARG A 693 37.77 -8.71 42.73
N LYS A 694 37.72 -7.38 42.75
CA LYS A 694 36.57 -6.58 42.28
C LYS A 694 36.23 -6.87 40.82
N GLN A 695 37.22 -6.95 39.93
CA GLN A 695 37.01 -7.25 38.51
C GLN A 695 36.44 -8.67 38.26
N ALA A 696 36.84 -9.67 39.05
CA ALA A 696 36.31 -11.03 38.93
C ALA A 696 34.87 -11.15 39.44
N GLU A 697 34.54 -10.46 40.54
CA GLU A 697 33.17 -10.37 41.06
C GLU A 697 32.23 -9.67 40.06
N ASP A 698 32.68 -8.57 39.45
CA ASP A 698 31.90 -7.86 38.43
C ASP A 698 31.67 -8.73 37.17
N ALA A 699 32.67 -9.52 36.75
CA ALA A 699 32.57 -10.43 35.61
C ALA A 699 31.59 -11.60 35.86
N LEU A 700 31.59 -12.17 37.07
CA LEU A 700 30.64 -13.21 37.45
C LEU A 700 29.20 -12.68 37.46
N ARG A 701 28.99 -11.51 38.09
CA ARG A 701 27.69 -10.82 38.13
C ARG A 701 27.17 -10.50 36.73
N PHE A 702 28.06 -10.10 35.82
CA PHE A 702 27.72 -9.87 34.41
C PHE A 702 27.32 -11.17 33.68
N SER A 703 28.01 -12.29 33.94
CA SER A 703 27.65 -13.57 33.33
C SER A 703 26.33 -14.14 33.83
N GLU A 704 26.04 -14.03 35.13
CA GLU A 704 24.75 -14.43 35.72
C GLU A 704 23.59 -13.60 35.16
N SER A 705 23.78 -12.28 35.03
CA SER A 705 22.79 -11.38 34.42
C SER A 705 22.48 -11.78 32.97
N ARG A 706 23.50 -12.14 32.17
CA ARG A 706 23.29 -12.59 30.78
C ARG A 706 22.52 -13.89 30.70
N LEU A 707 22.78 -14.85 31.60
CA LEU A 707 22.08 -16.13 31.60
C LEU A 707 20.59 -15.96 31.95
N SER A 708 20.28 -15.15 32.97
CA SER A 708 18.90 -14.81 33.33
C SER A 708 18.16 -14.10 32.18
N GLU A 709 18.84 -13.16 31.50
CA GLU A 709 18.27 -12.45 30.35
C GLU A 709 18.03 -13.36 29.14
N ALA A 710 18.95 -14.28 28.84
CA ALA A 710 18.78 -15.26 27.77
C ALA A 710 17.58 -16.19 28.01
N GLN A 711 17.37 -16.66 29.26
CA GLN A 711 16.21 -17.46 29.64
C GLN A 711 14.90 -16.68 29.50
N ARG A 712 14.90 -15.40 29.92
CA ARG A 712 13.76 -14.48 29.77
C ARG A 712 13.37 -14.26 28.31
N VAL A 713 14.35 -13.99 27.44
CA VAL A 713 14.09 -13.76 25.99
C VAL A 713 13.59 -15.03 25.30
N ALA A 714 14.09 -16.20 25.69
CA ALA A 714 13.65 -17.47 25.13
C ALA A 714 12.29 -17.94 25.68
N HIS A 715 11.77 -17.30 26.75
CA HIS A 715 10.59 -17.75 27.50
C HIS A 715 10.69 -19.22 27.94
N VAL A 716 11.89 -19.63 28.37
CA VAL A 716 12.17 -21.00 28.83
C VAL A 716 12.56 -20.95 30.30
N GLY A 717 11.70 -21.48 31.15
CA GLY A 717 12.00 -21.73 32.55
C GLY A 717 12.85 -22.98 32.71
N SER A 718 13.74 -23.00 33.71
CA SER A 718 14.48 -24.20 34.08
C SER A 718 14.11 -24.62 35.49
N TRP A 719 13.95 -25.91 35.69
CA TRP A 719 13.65 -26.49 36.98
C TRP A 719 14.53 -27.70 37.22
N GLU A 720 14.68 -28.01 38.50
CA GLU A 720 15.49 -29.10 38.95
C GLU A 720 14.85 -29.73 40.18
N TRP A 721 15.01 -31.04 40.30
CA TRP A 721 14.57 -31.82 41.43
C TRP A 721 15.68 -32.75 41.87
N ASP A 722 16.20 -32.53 43.08
CA ASP A 722 17.16 -33.41 43.73
C ASP A 722 16.42 -34.62 44.32
N VAL A 723 16.79 -35.82 43.87
CA VAL A 723 16.04 -37.05 44.17
C VAL A 723 16.31 -37.53 45.59
N ALA A 724 17.50 -37.24 46.15
CA ALA A 724 17.90 -37.68 47.49
C ALA A 724 17.29 -36.79 48.58
N THR A 725 17.36 -35.47 48.39
CA THR A 725 16.90 -34.47 49.36
C THR A 725 15.44 -34.05 49.17
N ARG A 726 14.83 -34.44 48.03
CA ARG A 726 13.52 -34.00 47.56
C ARG A 726 13.40 -32.49 47.36
N GLN A 727 14.51 -31.76 47.33
CA GLN A 727 14.49 -30.32 47.08
C GLN A 727 14.22 -30.04 45.61
N VAL A 728 13.35 -29.07 45.34
CA VAL A 728 13.07 -28.58 43.98
C VAL A 728 13.68 -27.18 43.87
N PHE A 729 14.22 -26.86 42.71
CA PHE A 729 14.73 -25.54 42.36
C PHE A 729 14.07 -25.06 41.06
N TRP A 730 13.64 -23.80 41.03
CA TRP A 730 13.04 -23.13 39.87
C TRP A 730 13.84 -21.88 39.55
N SER A 731 14.14 -21.63 38.28
CA SER A 731 14.65 -20.32 37.85
C SER A 731 13.56 -19.25 37.94
N GLU A 732 13.96 -17.98 37.94
CA GLU A 732 13.00 -16.85 37.94
C GLU A 732 11.97 -16.95 36.81
N GLU A 733 12.40 -17.37 35.61
CA GLU A 733 11.50 -17.52 34.47
C GLU A 733 10.52 -18.70 34.67
N GLN A 734 10.93 -19.77 35.36
CA GLN A 734 10.02 -20.86 35.74
C GLN A 734 8.90 -20.37 36.67
N TYR A 735 9.22 -19.49 37.64
CA TYR A 735 8.19 -18.85 38.47
C TYR A 735 7.23 -18.01 37.64
N ARG A 736 7.75 -17.19 36.70
CA ARG A 736 6.92 -16.36 35.81
C ARG A 736 6.01 -17.17 34.89
N LEU A 737 6.50 -18.29 34.35
CA LEU A 737 5.68 -19.19 33.52
C LEU A 737 4.46 -19.70 34.29
N PHE A 738 4.61 -19.93 35.59
CA PHE A 738 3.54 -20.39 36.49
C PHE A 738 2.74 -19.23 37.13
N GLY A 739 3.10 -17.97 36.84
CA GLY A 739 2.39 -16.78 37.32
C GLY A 739 2.77 -16.33 38.74
N PHE A 740 3.98 -16.64 39.19
CA PHE A 740 4.46 -16.32 40.54
C PHE A 740 5.75 -15.49 40.51
N GLY A 741 6.01 -14.75 41.58
CA GLY A 741 7.33 -14.21 41.91
C GLY A 741 8.23 -15.24 42.59
N PRO A 742 9.58 -15.15 42.42
CA PRO A 742 10.54 -16.10 42.99
C PRO A 742 10.57 -16.12 44.53
N ASP A 743 10.10 -15.05 45.20
CA ASP A 743 10.09 -14.92 46.65
C ASP A 743 8.77 -15.38 47.32
N GLU A 744 7.77 -15.80 46.54
CA GLU A 744 6.43 -16.11 47.09
C GLU A 744 6.38 -17.46 47.83
N PHE A 745 7.14 -18.45 47.38
CA PHE A 745 7.21 -19.77 48.01
C PHE A 745 8.46 -20.53 47.59
N LEU A 746 8.85 -21.51 48.40
CA LEU A 746 9.86 -22.49 47.99
C LEU A 746 9.24 -23.53 47.05
N PRO A 747 9.87 -23.83 45.90
CA PRO A 747 9.28 -24.71 44.92
C PRO A 747 9.23 -26.13 45.48
N SER A 748 8.15 -26.85 45.17
CA SER A 748 7.93 -28.21 45.66
C SER A 748 7.13 -29.03 44.67
N TYR A 749 7.26 -30.35 44.77
CA TYR A 749 6.48 -31.30 43.98
C TYR A 749 4.97 -31.06 44.13
N GLU A 750 4.48 -30.84 45.36
CA GLU A 750 3.06 -30.62 45.62
C GLU A 750 2.55 -29.33 44.98
N ARG A 751 3.34 -28.25 45.03
CA ARG A 751 2.99 -26.98 44.40
C ARG A 751 2.90 -27.11 42.88
N PHE A 752 3.88 -27.75 42.26
CA PHE A 752 3.85 -28.05 40.83
C PHE A 752 2.58 -28.83 40.45
N MET A 753 2.27 -29.92 41.17
CA MET A 753 1.10 -30.75 40.90
C MET A 753 -0.23 -30.02 41.12
N ALA A 754 -0.29 -29.07 42.05
CA ALA A 754 -1.46 -28.24 42.29
C ALA A 754 -1.75 -27.31 41.10
N SER A 755 -0.71 -26.75 40.47
CA SER A 755 -0.83 -25.91 39.27
C SER A 755 -1.17 -26.70 38.01
N VAL A 756 -0.96 -28.01 37.94
CA VAL A 756 -1.36 -28.83 36.78
C VAL A 756 -2.89 -29.00 36.74
N HIS A 757 -3.49 -28.82 35.56
CA HIS A 757 -4.92 -29.01 35.30
C HIS A 757 -5.39 -30.40 35.70
N GLN A 758 -6.59 -30.52 36.28
CA GLN A 758 -7.08 -31.74 36.92
C GLN A 758 -7.01 -32.99 36.02
N GLU A 759 -7.37 -32.84 34.74
CA GLU A 759 -7.32 -33.91 33.73
C GLU A 759 -5.89 -34.40 33.43
N ASP A 760 -4.91 -33.49 33.49
CA ASP A 760 -3.53 -33.77 33.09
C ASP A 760 -2.68 -34.31 34.26
N ARG A 761 -3.14 -34.16 35.51
CA ARG A 761 -2.43 -34.61 36.73
C ARG A 761 -2.05 -36.08 36.72
N LYS A 762 -2.93 -36.96 36.21
CA LYS A 762 -2.63 -38.41 36.11
C LYS A 762 -1.48 -38.67 35.14
N ARG A 763 -1.46 -37.97 33.99
CA ARG A 763 -0.42 -38.09 32.96
C ARG A 763 0.91 -37.52 33.45
N ALA A 764 0.90 -36.33 34.06
CA ALA A 764 2.08 -35.69 34.64
C ALA A 764 2.76 -36.56 35.72
N ARG A 765 1.97 -37.19 36.61
CA ARG A 765 2.51 -38.10 37.63
C ARG A 765 3.15 -39.35 37.02
N LYS A 766 2.54 -39.93 35.98
CA LYS A 766 3.10 -41.09 35.27
C LYS A 766 4.43 -40.72 34.60
N TRP A 767 4.49 -39.55 33.98
CA TRP A 767 5.70 -39.04 33.33
C TRP A 767 6.85 -38.79 34.31
N LEU A 768 6.60 -38.11 35.44
CA LEU A 768 7.61 -37.91 36.49
C LEU A 768 8.12 -39.23 37.09
N ARG A 769 7.24 -40.23 37.28
CA ARG A 769 7.67 -41.58 37.72
C ARG A 769 8.55 -42.27 36.69
N LYS A 770 8.27 -42.11 35.39
CA LYS A 770 9.10 -42.66 34.32
C LYS A 770 10.50 -42.05 34.36
N LEU A 771 10.59 -40.72 34.52
CA LEU A 771 11.87 -40.01 34.68
C LEU A 771 12.63 -40.47 35.94
N ALA A 772 11.95 -40.65 37.06
CA ALA A 772 12.60 -41.12 38.30
C ALA A 772 13.07 -42.59 38.24
N ALA A 773 12.61 -43.37 37.24
CA ALA A 773 12.88 -44.81 37.14
C ALA A 773 13.87 -45.19 36.01
N GLY A 774 14.32 -44.26 35.17
CA GLY A 774 15.17 -44.58 34.02
C GLY A 774 16.01 -43.41 33.51
N ASN A 775 17.01 -43.71 32.67
CA ASN A 775 18.04 -42.78 32.21
C ASN A 775 17.70 -42.05 30.89
N GLU A 776 16.44 -41.72 30.65
CA GLU A 776 15.97 -41.18 29.35
C GLU A 776 15.53 -39.71 29.45
N THR A 777 15.83 -38.94 28.40
CA THR A 777 15.23 -37.63 28.16
C THR A 777 13.82 -37.83 27.61
N THR A 778 12.82 -37.25 28.25
CA THR A 778 11.42 -37.31 27.80
C THR A 778 10.73 -35.97 28.00
N SER A 779 9.69 -35.72 27.20
CA SER A 779 8.89 -34.50 27.30
C SER A 779 7.41 -34.81 27.49
N ILE A 780 6.68 -33.83 28.01
CA ILE A 780 5.24 -33.86 28.19
C ILE A 780 4.65 -32.49 27.89
N GLU A 781 3.48 -32.49 27.26
CA GLU A 781 2.63 -31.30 27.17
C GLU A 781 1.51 -31.41 28.21
N MET A 782 1.32 -30.36 29.00
CA MET A 782 0.31 -30.33 30.05
C MET A 782 -0.22 -28.92 30.26
N ARG A 783 -1.52 -28.84 30.55
CA ARG A 783 -2.16 -27.58 30.93
C ARG A 783 -1.84 -27.27 32.38
N ILE A 784 -1.44 -26.03 32.65
CA ILE A 784 -1.34 -25.47 33.99
C ILE A 784 -2.39 -24.38 34.18
N ILE A 785 -2.81 -24.20 35.42
CA ILE A 785 -3.75 -23.18 35.86
C ILE A 785 -2.96 -22.17 36.69
N LEU A 786 -2.97 -20.92 36.24
CA LEU A 786 -2.32 -19.80 36.91
C LEU A 786 -3.17 -19.28 38.08
N PRO A 787 -2.58 -18.48 38.99
CA PRO A 787 -3.31 -17.90 40.12
C PRO A 787 -4.54 -17.08 39.74
N ASN A 788 -4.49 -16.41 38.59
CA ASN A 788 -5.58 -15.62 38.02
C ASN A 788 -6.68 -16.48 37.34
N GLY A 789 -6.53 -17.81 37.32
CA GLY A 789 -7.44 -18.74 36.67
C GLY A 789 -7.17 -18.96 35.18
N GLU A 790 -6.20 -18.28 34.58
CA GLU A 790 -5.79 -18.49 33.19
C GLU A 790 -5.19 -19.90 33.00
N ILE A 791 -5.48 -20.52 31.85
CA ILE A 791 -4.91 -21.81 31.48
C ILE A 791 -3.79 -21.60 30.45
N ARG A 792 -2.59 -22.10 30.75
CA ARG A 792 -1.46 -22.16 29.81
C ARG A 792 -1.12 -23.60 29.47
N LEU A 793 -0.69 -23.84 28.24
CA LEU A 793 -0.17 -25.13 27.78
C LEU A 793 1.35 -25.09 27.84
N LEU A 794 1.95 -25.87 28.75
CA LEU A 794 3.40 -25.99 28.87
C LEU A 794 3.90 -27.25 28.18
N HIS A 795 4.92 -27.09 27.35
CA HIS A 795 5.80 -28.18 26.92
C HIS A 795 6.98 -28.25 27.89
N THR A 796 7.13 -29.37 28.58
CA THR A 796 8.21 -29.59 29.54
C THR A 796 9.06 -30.76 29.11
N LEU A 797 10.38 -30.56 29.07
CA LEU A 797 11.38 -31.58 28.83
C LEU A 797 12.15 -31.84 30.12
N GLY A 798 12.32 -33.11 30.47
CA GLY A 798 13.08 -33.53 31.65
C GLY A 798 14.11 -34.59 31.28
N ARG A 799 15.25 -34.57 31.97
CA ARG A 799 16.29 -35.60 31.90
C ARG A 799 16.85 -35.90 33.29
N THR A 800 17.31 -37.13 33.47
CA THR A 800 18.03 -37.55 34.68
C THR A 800 19.51 -37.20 34.62
N VAL A 801 20.09 -36.93 35.78
CA VAL A 801 21.53 -36.77 36.00
C VAL A 801 21.96 -37.87 36.95
N LEU A 802 22.93 -38.67 36.51
CA LEU A 802 23.50 -39.79 37.27
C LEU A 802 24.78 -39.35 37.97
N ASP A 803 25.09 -40.00 39.10
CA ASP A 803 26.42 -39.96 39.69
C ASP A 803 27.39 -40.97 39.05
N ASN A 804 28.65 -40.96 39.50
CA ASN A 804 29.71 -41.85 39.03
C ASN A 804 29.46 -43.34 39.35
N THR A 805 28.40 -43.67 40.10
CA THR A 805 28.00 -45.05 40.43
C THR A 805 26.78 -45.51 39.63
N GLY A 806 26.25 -44.66 38.75
CA GLY A 806 25.07 -44.94 37.93
C GLY A 806 23.73 -44.70 38.65
N LYS A 807 23.73 -44.09 39.84
CA LYS A 807 22.52 -43.77 40.59
C LYS A 807 22.01 -42.38 40.20
N ILE A 808 20.69 -42.23 40.06
CA ILE A 808 20.06 -40.94 39.76
C ILE A 808 20.19 -40.02 40.97
N VAL A 809 20.85 -38.87 40.79
CA VAL A 809 21.02 -37.85 41.83
C VAL A 809 20.06 -36.67 41.64
N ARG A 810 19.84 -36.24 40.40
CA ARG A 810 19.02 -35.06 40.07
C ARG A 810 18.18 -35.31 38.81
N ILE A 811 17.05 -34.64 38.70
CA ILE A 811 16.25 -34.52 37.48
C ILE A 811 16.24 -33.04 37.11
N VAL A 812 16.71 -32.72 35.91
CA VAL A 812 16.74 -31.33 35.42
C VAL A 812 15.87 -31.22 34.19
N GLY A 813 15.23 -30.08 34.02
CA GLY A 813 14.34 -29.87 32.90
C GLY A 813 14.11 -28.42 32.56
N THR A 814 13.45 -28.22 31.42
CA THR A 814 13.01 -26.93 30.93
C THR A 814 11.51 -26.96 30.66
N SER A 815 10.86 -25.80 30.80
CA SER A 815 9.46 -25.61 30.49
C SER A 815 9.31 -24.42 29.54
N GLN A 816 8.51 -24.57 28.50
CA GLN A 816 8.19 -23.52 27.53
C GLN A 816 6.67 -23.39 27.41
N ASP A 817 6.18 -22.15 27.35
CA ASP A 817 4.78 -21.87 27.02
C ASP A 817 4.54 -22.03 25.51
N ILE A 818 3.67 -22.95 25.14
CA ILE A 818 3.26 -23.22 23.75
C ILE A 818 1.80 -22.83 23.49
N THR A 819 1.18 -22.06 24.38
CA THR A 819 -0.23 -21.66 24.31
C THR A 819 -0.56 -20.92 23.02
N GLU A 820 0.22 -19.91 22.64
CA GLU A 820 -0.04 -19.12 21.43
C GLU A 820 0.17 -19.92 20.14
N ARG A 821 1.19 -20.79 20.10
CA ARG A 821 1.42 -21.71 18.98
C ARG A 821 0.23 -22.68 18.82
N SER A 822 -0.22 -23.28 19.92
CA SER A 822 -1.36 -24.21 19.92
C SER A 822 -2.68 -23.51 19.55
N LYS A 823 -2.92 -22.28 20.02
CA LYS A 823 -4.08 -21.47 19.62
C LYS A 823 -4.05 -21.11 18.14
N ALA A 824 -2.88 -20.81 17.56
CA ALA A 824 -2.75 -20.55 16.13
C ALA A 824 -3.11 -21.79 15.30
N ASP A 825 -2.61 -22.97 15.68
CA ASP A 825 -2.95 -24.24 15.02
C ASP A 825 -4.45 -24.57 15.15
N GLN A 826 -5.06 -24.30 16.31
CA GLN A 826 -6.50 -24.48 16.51
C GLN A 826 -7.34 -23.50 15.70
N LYS A 827 -6.94 -22.23 15.61
CA LYS A 827 -7.60 -21.23 14.75
C LYS A 827 -7.52 -21.61 13.28
N PHE A 828 -6.36 -22.09 12.81
CA PHE A 828 -6.19 -22.57 11.45
C PHE A 828 -7.13 -23.75 11.14
N LYS A 829 -7.17 -24.76 12.03
CA LYS A 829 -8.12 -25.87 11.91
C LYS A 829 -9.57 -25.38 11.92
N ALA A 830 -9.95 -24.49 12.83
CA ALA A 830 -11.31 -23.95 12.92
C ALA A 830 -11.74 -23.21 11.63
N LEU A 831 -10.84 -22.43 11.01
CA LEU A 831 -11.12 -21.76 9.74
C LEU A 831 -11.41 -22.77 8.62
N LEU A 832 -10.60 -23.83 8.51
CA LEU A 832 -10.81 -24.90 7.53
C LEU A 832 -12.14 -25.63 7.77
N GLU A 833 -12.51 -25.90 9.03
CA GLU A 833 -13.76 -26.57 9.38
C GLU A 833 -15.01 -25.73 9.07
N SER A 834 -14.89 -24.40 9.14
CA SER A 834 -15.99 -23.47 8.85
C SER A 834 -16.15 -23.11 7.36
N ALA A 835 -15.23 -23.54 6.50
CA ALA A 835 -15.27 -23.23 5.09
C ALA A 835 -16.54 -23.81 4.44
N PRO A 836 -17.21 -23.08 3.53
CA PRO A 836 -18.42 -23.55 2.85
C PRO A 836 -18.12 -24.63 1.80
N ASP A 837 -16.91 -24.62 1.21
CA ASP A 837 -16.46 -25.62 0.25
C ASP A 837 -15.77 -26.80 0.97
N ALA A 838 -15.81 -27.98 0.35
CA ALA A 838 -15.05 -29.13 0.81
C ALA A 838 -13.55 -28.89 0.57
N ILE A 839 -12.74 -29.06 1.61
CA ILE A 839 -11.30 -28.86 1.54
C ILE A 839 -10.60 -30.20 1.81
N ILE A 840 -9.71 -30.58 0.89
CA ILE A 840 -8.85 -31.75 1.02
C ILE A 840 -7.41 -31.32 0.75
N ILE A 841 -6.49 -31.66 1.65
CA ILE A 841 -5.06 -31.42 1.47
C ILE A 841 -4.36 -32.76 1.26
N VAL A 842 -3.59 -32.87 0.19
CA VAL A 842 -2.88 -34.09 -0.18
C VAL A 842 -1.37 -33.86 -0.31
N LYS A 843 -0.59 -34.88 0.03
CA LYS A 843 0.86 -34.91 -0.18
C LYS A 843 1.22 -35.22 -1.63
N TYR A 844 2.50 -35.06 -1.96
CA TYR A 844 3.06 -35.40 -3.28
C TYR A 844 2.71 -36.82 -3.75
N ASP A 845 2.74 -37.78 -2.81
CA ASP A 845 2.45 -39.20 -3.09
C ASP A 845 0.97 -39.49 -3.37
N GLY A 846 0.06 -38.55 -3.09
CA GLY A 846 -1.39 -38.72 -3.23
C GLY A 846 -2.14 -39.01 -1.95
N SER A 847 -1.44 -39.18 -0.83
CA SER A 847 -2.06 -39.44 0.46
C SER A 847 -2.79 -38.22 1.00
N ILE A 848 -4.02 -38.42 1.47
CA ILE A 848 -4.85 -37.38 2.09
C ILE A 848 -4.31 -37.08 3.49
N MET A 849 -3.94 -35.84 3.73
CA MET A 849 -3.36 -35.38 4.99
C MET A 849 -4.38 -34.63 5.86
N LEU A 850 -5.35 -33.97 5.25
CA LEU A 850 -6.40 -33.23 5.96
C LEU A 850 -7.69 -33.20 5.14
N VAL A 851 -8.82 -33.31 5.83
CA VAL A 851 -10.16 -33.06 5.30
C VAL A 851 -10.96 -32.20 6.28
N ASN A 852 -11.81 -31.32 5.77
CA ASN A 852 -12.75 -30.56 6.60
C ASN A 852 -14.14 -31.22 6.67
N SER A 853 -14.99 -30.74 7.58
CA SER A 853 -16.35 -31.26 7.76
C SER A 853 -17.22 -31.24 6.50
N GLN A 854 -16.99 -30.30 5.57
CA GLN A 854 -17.72 -30.27 4.30
C GLN A 854 -17.29 -31.41 3.36
N ALA A 855 -16.00 -31.76 3.33
CA ALA A 855 -15.54 -32.92 2.56
C ALA A 855 -16.17 -34.23 3.07
N GLU A 856 -16.31 -34.40 4.39
CA GLU A 856 -16.99 -35.54 4.99
C GLU A 856 -18.46 -35.61 4.54
N LYS A 857 -19.16 -34.46 4.55
CA LYS A 857 -20.57 -34.37 4.12
C LYS A 857 -20.75 -34.68 2.64
N ILE A 858 -19.98 -34.07 1.75
CA ILE A 858 -20.20 -34.24 0.30
C ILE A 858 -19.72 -35.61 -0.19
N PHE A 859 -18.66 -36.18 0.37
CA PHE A 859 -18.18 -37.49 -0.07
C PHE A 859 -18.78 -38.66 0.73
N GLY A 860 -19.38 -38.41 1.90
CA GLY A 860 -20.05 -39.41 2.73
C GLY A 860 -19.09 -40.34 3.49
N TYR A 861 -17.81 -39.95 3.61
CA TYR A 861 -16.81 -40.67 4.40
C TYR A 861 -16.58 -39.96 5.74
N GLN A 862 -16.29 -40.73 6.79
CA GLN A 862 -15.73 -40.17 8.01
C GLN A 862 -14.25 -39.83 7.79
N ARG A 863 -13.77 -38.78 8.46
CA ARG A 863 -12.38 -38.32 8.39
C ARG A 863 -11.36 -39.44 8.56
N GLU A 864 -11.53 -40.30 9.56
CA GLU A 864 -10.61 -41.39 9.88
C GLU A 864 -10.50 -42.42 8.75
N GLU A 865 -11.52 -42.48 7.88
CA GLU A 865 -11.52 -43.36 6.70
C GLU A 865 -10.76 -42.76 5.52
N LEU A 866 -10.62 -41.43 5.46
CA LEU A 866 -9.93 -40.70 4.39
C LEU A 866 -8.47 -40.42 4.70
N LEU A 867 -8.14 -40.09 5.96
CA LEU A 867 -6.77 -39.73 6.33
C LEU A 867 -5.79 -40.87 6.03
N GLY A 868 -4.71 -40.54 5.32
CA GLY A 868 -3.67 -41.49 4.88
C GLY A 868 -4.05 -42.37 3.69
N LYS A 869 -5.28 -42.27 3.16
CA LYS A 869 -5.68 -42.95 1.93
C LYS A 869 -5.30 -42.14 0.69
N ASP A 870 -5.17 -42.84 -0.43
CA ASP A 870 -4.99 -42.20 -1.74
C ASP A 870 -6.24 -41.42 -2.16
N ILE A 871 -6.03 -40.20 -2.67
CA ILE A 871 -7.08 -39.31 -3.15
C ILE A 871 -7.96 -39.95 -4.24
N GLU A 872 -7.44 -40.94 -4.95
CA GLU A 872 -8.15 -41.76 -5.94
C GLU A 872 -9.40 -42.46 -5.40
N ILE A 873 -9.56 -42.62 -4.08
CA ILE A 873 -10.79 -43.15 -3.48
C ILE A 873 -12.02 -42.27 -3.79
N LEU A 874 -11.82 -40.96 -3.95
CA LEU A 874 -12.85 -39.96 -4.26
C LEU A 874 -13.04 -39.71 -5.75
N VAL A 875 -12.20 -40.35 -6.59
CA VAL A 875 -12.21 -40.19 -8.04
C VAL A 875 -12.99 -41.34 -8.68
N PRO A 876 -13.93 -41.05 -9.62
CA PRO A 876 -14.63 -42.06 -10.41
C PRO A 876 -13.70 -43.07 -11.10
N GLU A 877 -14.17 -44.29 -11.26
CA GLU A 877 -13.38 -45.41 -11.78
C GLU A 877 -12.86 -45.14 -13.20
N ARG A 878 -13.67 -44.46 -14.02
CA ARG A 878 -13.31 -44.00 -15.38
C ARG A 878 -12.16 -42.98 -15.42
N PHE A 879 -11.87 -42.28 -14.33
CA PHE A 879 -10.80 -41.26 -14.26
C PHE A 879 -9.60 -41.70 -13.41
N ARG A 880 -9.77 -42.72 -12.56
CA ARG A 880 -8.77 -43.17 -11.59
C ARG A 880 -7.41 -43.53 -12.21
N GLY A 881 -7.39 -44.15 -13.39
CA GLY A 881 -6.13 -44.54 -14.05
C GLY A 881 -5.27 -43.38 -14.56
N LYS A 882 -5.87 -42.24 -14.90
CA LYS A 882 -5.16 -41.06 -15.42
C LYS A 882 -4.82 -40.03 -14.34
N HIS A 883 -5.52 -40.09 -13.19
CA HIS A 883 -5.41 -39.10 -12.12
C HIS A 883 -4.00 -38.98 -11.50
N PRO A 884 -3.24 -40.08 -11.24
CA PRO A 884 -1.87 -39.96 -10.70
C PRO A 884 -0.92 -39.17 -11.59
N GLY A 885 -1.09 -39.23 -12.91
CA GLY A 885 -0.32 -38.41 -13.87
C GLY A 885 -0.60 -36.92 -13.69
N HIS A 886 -1.88 -36.54 -13.65
CA HIS A 886 -2.30 -35.14 -13.41
C HIS A 886 -1.85 -34.60 -12.04
N ARG A 887 -1.82 -35.45 -11.01
CA ARG A 887 -1.26 -35.14 -9.70
C ARG A 887 0.24 -34.85 -9.81
N THR A 888 0.99 -35.74 -10.43
CA THR A 888 2.44 -35.59 -10.62
C THR A 888 2.78 -34.31 -11.39
N ASP A 889 2.01 -34.00 -12.43
CA ASP A 889 2.21 -32.78 -13.23
C ASP A 889 1.89 -31.50 -12.46
N PHE A 890 0.91 -31.52 -11.54
CA PHE A 890 0.68 -30.39 -10.64
C PHE A 890 1.90 -30.10 -9.77
N PHE A 891 2.49 -31.13 -9.15
CA PHE A 891 3.65 -30.95 -8.27
C PHE A 891 4.95 -30.61 -9.02
N LYS A 892 5.06 -30.91 -10.32
CA LYS A 892 6.20 -30.45 -11.15
C LYS A 892 6.17 -28.94 -11.41
N ASN A 893 4.98 -28.35 -11.49
CA ASN A 893 4.80 -26.91 -11.69
C ASN A 893 3.65 -26.40 -10.82
N PRO A 894 3.89 -26.26 -9.50
CA PRO A 894 2.82 -25.93 -8.55
C PRO A 894 2.36 -24.49 -8.73
N HIS A 895 1.14 -24.33 -9.25
CA HIS A 895 0.49 -23.02 -9.35
C HIS A 895 -1.01 -23.16 -9.11
N ALA A 896 -1.64 -22.09 -8.62
CA ALA A 896 -3.08 -22.07 -8.46
C ALA A 896 -3.77 -22.28 -9.82
N ARG A 897 -4.70 -23.23 -9.89
CA ARG A 897 -5.48 -23.51 -11.11
C ARG A 897 -6.83 -24.12 -10.79
N ALA A 898 -7.84 -23.77 -11.59
CA ALA A 898 -9.04 -24.59 -11.67
C ALA A 898 -8.66 -25.92 -12.34
N MET A 899 -9.12 -27.03 -11.77
CA MET A 899 -9.07 -28.31 -12.46
C MET A 899 -10.24 -28.37 -13.44
N GLY A 900 -10.01 -28.88 -14.65
CA GLY A 900 -11.10 -29.14 -15.60
C GLY A 900 -11.60 -27.93 -16.39
N ALA A 901 -10.73 -26.97 -16.75
CA ALA A 901 -11.09 -25.97 -17.76
C ALA A 901 -11.46 -26.68 -19.09
N GLY A 902 -12.77 -26.85 -19.34
CA GLY A 902 -13.32 -27.56 -20.49
C GLY A 902 -13.69 -29.04 -20.29
N PHE A 903 -13.64 -29.59 -19.07
CA PHE A 903 -14.03 -30.99 -18.80
C PHE A 903 -15.08 -31.09 -17.68
N ASP A 904 -16.06 -31.97 -17.87
CA ASP A 904 -17.02 -32.33 -16.82
C ASP A 904 -16.34 -33.19 -15.74
N LEU A 905 -15.92 -32.55 -14.66
CA LEU A 905 -15.39 -33.24 -13.50
C LEU A 905 -16.51 -33.86 -12.67
N ALA A 906 -16.24 -35.06 -12.17
CA ALA A 906 -17.13 -35.78 -11.27
C ALA A 906 -16.35 -36.38 -10.10
N GLY A 907 -16.96 -36.39 -8.93
CA GLY A 907 -16.48 -37.09 -7.74
C GLY A 907 -17.30 -38.33 -7.45
N LYS A 908 -16.75 -39.26 -6.68
CA LYS A 908 -17.40 -40.49 -6.23
C LYS A 908 -17.64 -40.46 -4.72
N ARG A 909 -18.89 -40.63 -4.31
CA ARG A 909 -19.28 -40.76 -2.89
C ARG A 909 -19.03 -42.18 -2.37
N LYS A 910 -19.07 -42.36 -1.05
CA LYS A 910 -18.92 -43.67 -0.38
C LYS A 910 -19.92 -44.72 -0.83
N ASP A 911 -21.15 -44.31 -1.15
CA ASP A 911 -22.22 -45.16 -1.69
C ASP A 911 -22.01 -45.59 -3.15
N GLY A 912 -20.94 -45.09 -3.79
CA GLY A 912 -20.59 -45.38 -5.17
C GLY A 912 -21.19 -44.42 -6.20
N LYS A 913 -22.07 -43.49 -5.79
CA LYS A 913 -22.72 -42.52 -6.68
C LYS A 913 -21.74 -41.44 -7.15
N GLU A 914 -21.77 -41.15 -8.45
CA GLU A 914 -21.02 -40.03 -9.03
C GLU A 914 -21.84 -38.73 -8.97
N PHE A 915 -21.17 -37.60 -8.76
CA PHE A 915 -21.79 -36.27 -8.76
C PHE A 915 -20.87 -35.23 -9.40
N PRO A 916 -21.43 -34.21 -10.09
CA PRO A 916 -20.64 -33.15 -10.71
C PRO A 916 -20.02 -32.25 -9.64
N LEU A 917 -18.76 -31.87 -9.86
CA LEU A 917 -18.04 -31.00 -8.94
C LEU A 917 -17.10 -30.05 -9.68
N GLU A 918 -16.73 -28.95 -9.02
CA GLU A 918 -15.68 -28.04 -9.44
C GLU A 918 -14.53 -28.11 -8.43
N ILE A 919 -13.28 -28.14 -8.92
CA ILE A 919 -12.09 -28.18 -8.06
C ILE A 919 -11.18 -27.00 -8.36
N ARG A 920 -10.76 -26.28 -7.32
CA ARG A 920 -9.65 -25.34 -7.36
C ARG A 920 -8.47 -25.92 -6.60
N LEU A 921 -7.34 -26.08 -7.29
CA LEU A 921 -6.10 -26.50 -6.70
C LEU A 921 -5.22 -25.29 -6.40
N SER A 922 -4.64 -25.27 -5.21
CA SER A 922 -3.61 -24.29 -4.82
C SER A 922 -2.45 -25.00 -4.12
N PRO A 923 -1.19 -24.62 -4.41
CA PRO A 923 -0.06 -25.14 -3.67
C PRO A 923 -0.02 -24.49 -2.28
N LEU A 924 0.28 -25.30 -1.26
CA LEU A 924 0.51 -24.86 0.10
C LEU A 924 1.95 -25.21 0.46
N GLU A 925 2.81 -24.20 0.55
CA GLU A 925 4.21 -24.39 0.94
C GLU A 925 4.29 -24.63 2.45
N THR A 926 4.95 -25.71 2.84
CA THR A 926 5.22 -26.06 4.24
C THR A 926 6.69 -26.41 4.43
N ASP A 927 7.15 -26.44 5.68
CA ASP A 927 8.54 -26.84 6.01
C ASP A 927 8.87 -28.29 5.57
N GLU A 928 7.85 -29.13 5.36
CA GLU A 928 7.97 -30.51 4.89
C GLU A 928 7.86 -30.65 3.35
N GLY A 929 7.66 -29.54 2.63
CA GLY A 929 7.50 -29.47 1.18
C GLY A 929 6.13 -28.95 0.72
N THR A 930 5.95 -28.86 -0.59
CA THR A 930 4.69 -28.37 -1.20
C THR A 930 3.58 -29.41 -1.05
N LEU A 931 2.44 -29.00 -0.53
CA LEU A 931 1.20 -29.77 -0.47
C LEU A 931 0.21 -29.25 -1.52
N ALA A 932 -0.71 -30.10 -1.97
CA ALA A 932 -1.81 -29.66 -2.84
C ALA A 932 -3.09 -29.51 -2.01
N MET A 933 -3.61 -28.29 -1.93
CA MET A 933 -4.93 -28.01 -1.36
C MET A 933 -5.96 -27.99 -2.47
N ALA A 934 -6.98 -28.84 -2.36
CA ALA A 934 -8.14 -28.90 -3.24
C ALA A 934 -9.36 -28.31 -2.52
N ALA A 935 -9.88 -27.21 -3.05
CA ALA A 935 -11.20 -26.68 -2.70
C ALA A 935 -12.22 -27.22 -3.71
N ILE A 936 -13.18 -27.98 -3.22
CA ILE A 936 -14.13 -28.78 -4.00
C ILE A 936 -15.54 -28.27 -3.73
N ARG A 937 -16.27 -27.96 -4.79
CA ARG A 937 -17.66 -27.51 -4.73
C ARG A 937 -18.55 -28.50 -5.47
N ASP A 938 -19.60 -28.97 -4.80
CA ASP A 938 -20.67 -29.76 -5.43
C ASP A 938 -21.52 -28.83 -6.30
N THR A 939 -21.71 -29.17 -7.57
CA THR A 939 -22.48 -28.36 -8.53
C THR A 939 -23.78 -29.04 -8.98
N THR A 940 -24.23 -30.07 -8.25
CA THR A 940 -25.44 -30.84 -8.58
C THR A 940 -26.67 -29.93 -8.75
N ASP A 941 -26.98 -29.10 -7.75
CA ASP A 941 -28.16 -28.21 -7.79
C ASP A 941 -28.07 -27.19 -8.93
N ARG A 942 -26.87 -26.61 -9.14
CA ARG A 942 -26.64 -25.64 -10.22
C ARG A 942 -26.87 -26.26 -11.59
N LYS A 943 -26.34 -27.47 -11.83
CA LYS A 943 -26.54 -28.19 -13.09
C LYS A 943 -27.98 -28.66 -13.29
N LEU A 944 -28.70 -28.96 -12.21
CA LEU A 944 -30.13 -29.29 -12.28
C LEU A 944 -30.94 -28.07 -12.74
N VAL A 945 -30.73 -26.90 -12.11
CA VAL A 945 -31.40 -25.64 -12.47
C VAL A 945 -31.06 -25.20 -13.89
N GLU A 946 -29.80 -25.33 -14.31
CA GLU A 946 -29.38 -25.00 -15.68
C GLU A 946 -30.05 -25.90 -16.71
N ARG A 947 -30.24 -27.19 -16.37
CA ARG A 947 -30.96 -28.13 -17.22
C ARG A 947 -32.46 -27.82 -17.27
N GLU A 948 -33.10 -27.56 -16.14
CA GLU A 948 -34.52 -27.16 -16.08
C GLU A 948 -34.75 -25.85 -16.86
N LEU A 949 -33.84 -24.89 -16.76
CA LEU A 949 -33.91 -23.64 -17.51
C LEU A 949 -33.76 -23.86 -19.02
N ASN A 950 -32.85 -24.75 -19.44
CA ASN A 950 -32.68 -25.11 -20.85
C ASN A 950 -33.88 -25.88 -21.39
N GLU A 951 -34.44 -26.82 -20.61
CA GLU A 951 -35.65 -27.56 -20.98
C GLU A 951 -36.87 -26.62 -21.09
N ALA A 952 -37.04 -25.68 -20.14
CA ALA A 952 -38.08 -24.65 -20.19
C ALA A 952 -37.89 -23.69 -21.37
N LYS A 953 -36.65 -23.35 -21.72
CA LYS A 953 -36.33 -22.53 -22.89
C LYS A 953 -36.65 -23.27 -24.18
N GLU A 954 -36.32 -24.55 -24.29
CA GLU A 954 -36.67 -25.37 -25.45
C GLU A 954 -38.19 -25.57 -25.58
N GLU A 955 -38.92 -25.73 -24.47
CA GLU A 955 -40.39 -25.80 -24.49
C GLU A 955 -41.00 -24.46 -24.93
N ALA A 956 -40.49 -23.33 -24.45
CA ALA A 956 -40.91 -22.01 -24.91
C ALA A 956 -40.61 -21.80 -26.40
N GLU A 957 -39.45 -22.24 -26.89
CA GLU A 957 -39.09 -22.17 -28.31
C GLU A 957 -39.95 -23.10 -29.18
N ARG A 958 -40.35 -24.28 -28.68
CA ARG A 958 -41.29 -25.17 -29.38
C ARG A 958 -42.71 -24.61 -29.40
N ALA A 959 -43.17 -24.02 -28.29
CA ALA A 959 -44.47 -23.37 -28.22
C ALA A 959 -44.57 -22.13 -29.11
N ASN A 960 -43.45 -21.45 -29.36
CA ASN A 960 -43.38 -20.29 -30.27
C ASN A 960 -43.27 -20.71 -31.75
N ARG A 961 -43.03 -22.00 -32.04
CA ARG A 961 -42.99 -22.56 -33.41
C ARG A 961 -44.28 -23.30 -33.80
N ALA A 962 -45.15 -23.60 -32.83
CA ALA A 962 -46.48 -24.16 -33.04
C ALA A 962 -47.51 -23.03 -33.08
#